data_AF-K0TA82-F1
#
_entry.id   AF-K0TA82-F1
#
_cell.length_a   1.000
_cell.length_b   1.000
_cell.length_c   1.000
_cell.angle_alpha   90.00
_cell.angle_beta   90.00
_cell.angle_gamma   90.00
#
_symmetry.space_group_name_H-M   'P 1'
#
loop_
_entity.id
_entity.type
_entity.pdbx_description
1 polymer ?
#
loop_
_entity_poly.entity_id
_entity_poly.type
_entity_poly.pdbx_seq_one_letter_code
_entity_poly.pdbx_strand_id
1 'polypeptide(L)'
;MKRRYLLYCIFALLSVMSAMFADPFSSSMCPRGQWRVSDVATKLRQFTIVDDNGRQIKLPERIKNSHPSIAVEKHDTKKDGVFCVKWIYICPSLSGNASQTSIKKTDFIKLCKHLSDESNWQQYNAKMMELFEEYTGLEMTADNIRAAFDAGVIVSRATLEARAKQKEEEAKAARERDCYKGVFARKKQRKRLDEVTNTTARDEFLKRDEDGTWRSRDCEKRNATGGQCSICANLNSNFRRKWKTLETCVPATMKPPPGVNATNADACPEDSTFSTDVMKERICTRLDDLSEASSTNNDRTLMSWADVLHGKEMYSLDIGMRSNVSTSFCVCRNADCRKYRVVKTQRNQSEYCSECSTRNSMEKIRDKRREDHKEQRVAATSSTASKHLNDEERSKRDAKKKARRQSESRKLQRVKAKLAESLETIEMEEELIDELQEVNDWAKENPSSIEESLEKHLAELTVQQKGTKAKAEEIWSNTETQQLKDFIMMSLNNHVIKHLGKNNYEYSPYLMGLAMDQFVRGKAQYKSQREKSLVVMPSLGTLENKLHRLKVREGECVIMHEKLKLYNGTKTIVGQLMCDEMKLKGEVLLNTNSNEVVGVTEDFCSTKKILTSMIDGDAIGESYQPTTHVNQWRYRDVNGKTYNLCFWFNSGSLSGDELLDQFHEVLIRCEKANCRVLGMTSDAGGNNARLFRLLRGDTTVPEGGWLGIEFVSFKNPYKISRDEPDRFVHCFFCSTHGLKAMRNQLFTSWNMSGGNGAKAFLGEDGAQIGKFIIEYCHKREQDRRARGHTNQTRVDESVVDIDRWSKMNVSAALKVFEYGTLCEITNHIYTDLNVDLRDRLGADQFKEGGQVVGYFPAVAGHFRHLVRDRNLNLGDDQKSAIASYEWLAHVHEIFNNTLMNTKIVIDKYNID
;
A
#
# COMPACT_ATOMS: atom_id res chain seq x y z
N MET A 1 -46.82 22.71 -28.83
CA MET A 1 -45.76 21.74 -28.50
C MET A 1 -44.86 22.24 -27.38
N LYS A 2 -44.10 23.34 -27.56
CA LYS A 2 -43.11 23.91 -26.61
C LYS A 2 -43.44 23.78 -25.10
N ARG A 3 -44.66 24.14 -24.66
CA ARG A 3 -45.10 24.02 -23.25
C ARG A 3 -45.06 22.58 -22.69
N ARG A 4 -45.29 21.54 -23.51
CA ARG A 4 -45.15 20.11 -23.13
C ARG A 4 -43.69 19.66 -23.05
N TYR A 5 -42.80 20.32 -23.78
CA TYR A 5 -41.36 20.00 -23.78
C TYR A 5 -40.63 20.59 -22.60
N LEU A 6 -40.90 21.85 -22.25
CA LEU A 6 -40.51 22.43 -20.96
C LEU A 6 -40.97 21.54 -19.80
N LEU A 7 -42.21 21.02 -19.87
CA LEU A 7 -42.72 20.06 -18.90
C LEU A 7 -41.93 18.76 -18.86
N TYR A 8 -41.53 18.21 -20.02
CA TYR A 8 -40.67 17.04 -20.10
C TYR A 8 -39.28 17.29 -19.49
N CYS A 9 -38.67 18.47 -19.72
CA CYS A 9 -37.40 18.87 -19.11
C CYS A 9 -37.53 19.01 -17.58
N ILE A 10 -38.60 19.63 -17.08
CA ILE A 10 -38.90 19.72 -15.65
C ILE A 10 -39.12 18.31 -15.07
N PHE A 11 -39.87 17.44 -15.76
CA PHE A 11 -40.14 16.08 -15.31
C PHE A 11 -38.87 15.20 -15.33
N ALA A 12 -37.98 15.38 -16.31
CA ALA A 12 -36.69 14.71 -16.39
C ALA A 12 -35.73 15.17 -15.29
N LEU A 13 -35.67 16.48 -15.00
CA LEU A 13 -34.94 17.03 -13.86
C LEU A 13 -35.49 16.46 -12.55
N LEU A 14 -36.81 16.49 -12.33
CA LEU A 14 -37.45 15.93 -11.13
C LEU A 14 -37.29 14.40 -11.01
N SER A 15 -37.22 13.69 -12.14
CA SER A 15 -36.96 12.23 -12.17
C SER A 15 -35.51 11.89 -11.85
N VAL A 16 -34.54 12.65 -12.38
CA VAL A 16 -33.12 12.53 -12.00
C VAL A 16 -32.91 12.92 -10.54
N MET A 17 -33.58 13.97 -10.06
CA MET A 17 -33.61 14.31 -8.64
C MET A 17 -34.17 13.16 -7.80
N SER A 18 -35.31 12.59 -8.19
CA SER A 18 -35.89 11.41 -7.52
C SER A 18 -34.93 10.22 -7.50
N ALA A 19 -34.17 9.98 -8.58
CA ALA A 19 -33.14 8.95 -8.62
C ALA A 19 -31.91 9.29 -7.74
N MET A 20 -31.51 10.56 -7.65
CA MET A 20 -30.47 11.03 -6.72
C MET A 20 -30.93 10.98 -5.25
N PHE A 21 -32.23 11.07 -4.99
CA PHE A 21 -32.84 11.01 -3.65
C PHE A 21 -33.29 9.61 -3.21
N ALA A 22 -33.44 8.66 -4.14
CA ALA A 22 -33.82 7.28 -3.82
C ALA A 22 -32.69 6.47 -3.16
N ASP A 23 -31.41 6.88 -3.34
CA ASP A 23 -30.24 6.13 -2.89
C ASP A 23 -29.21 6.82 -1.94
N PRO A 24 -29.52 7.91 -1.20
CA PRO A 24 -28.70 8.33 -0.04
C PRO A 24 -29.02 7.53 1.24
N PHE A 25 -30.22 6.94 1.33
CA PHE A 25 -30.80 6.40 2.58
C PHE A 25 -31.07 4.88 2.57
N SER A 26 -30.76 4.16 1.49
CA SER A 26 -30.98 2.70 1.38
C SER A 26 -29.95 1.83 2.14
N SER A 27 -29.17 2.43 3.05
CA SER A 27 -28.13 1.74 3.84
C SER A 27 -28.64 1.03 5.09
N SER A 28 -29.82 0.39 5.00
CA SER A 28 -30.23 -0.62 5.98
C SER A 28 -29.34 -1.87 5.81
N MET A 29 -28.36 -2.04 6.69
CA MET A 29 -27.49 -3.22 6.69
C MET A 29 -28.32 -4.50 6.87
N CYS A 30 -28.42 -5.34 5.83
CA CYS A 30 -28.90 -6.70 5.99
C CYS A 30 -27.79 -7.55 6.67
N PRO A 31 -28.07 -8.20 7.83
CA PRO A 31 -27.05 -8.87 8.64
C PRO A 31 -26.63 -10.25 8.13
N ARG A 32 -26.92 -10.61 6.87
CA ARG A 32 -26.49 -11.87 6.25
C ARG A 32 -25.82 -11.60 4.90
N GLY A 33 -24.51 -11.78 4.87
CA GLY A 33 -23.71 -11.58 3.67
C GLY A 33 -23.97 -12.66 2.62
N GLN A 34 -24.76 -12.32 1.61
CA GLN A 34 -24.69 -12.93 0.27
C GLN A 34 -25.04 -11.86 -0.77
N TRP A 35 -24.01 -11.22 -1.31
CA TRP A 35 -24.16 -10.46 -2.55
C TRP A 35 -24.41 -11.46 -3.68
N ARG A 36 -25.66 -11.55 -4.17
CA ARG A 36 -25.87 -12.02 -5.54
C ARG A 36 -25.26 -10.99 -6.46
N VAL A 37 -24.08 -11.31 -7.00
CA VAL A 37 -23.44 -10.52 -8.04
C VAL A 37 -24.40 -10.46 -9.22
N SER A 38 -24.94 -9.27 -9.49
CA SER A 38 -25.51 -8.99 -10.80
C SER A 38 -24.39 -9.03 -11.84
N ASP A 39 -24.51 -9.88 -12.86
CA ASP A 39 -23.49 -10.18 -13.89
C ASP A 39 -23.10 -8.99 -14.82
N VAL A 40 -23.49 -7.79 -14.43
CA VAL A 40 -23.17 -6.51 -15.07
C VAL A 40 -21.85 -5.94 -14.52
N ALA A 41 -21.49 -6.21 -13.26
CA ALA A 41 -20.31 -5.63 -12.60
C ALA A 41 -18.95 -6.18 -13.12
N THR A 42 -18.93 -7.36 -13.74
CA THR A 42 -17.71 -8.06 -14.19
C THR A 42 -17.15 -7.56 -15.53
N LYS A 43 -17.67 -6.45 -16.08
CA LYS A 43 -17.41 -5.99 -17.47
C LYS A 43 -16.67 -4.65 -17.62
N LEU A 44 -16.05 -4.10 -16.58
CA LEU A 44 -15.13 -2.96 -16.70
C LEU A 44 -13.67 -3.44 -16.78
N ARG A 45 -13.13 -3.47 -18.00
CA ARG A 45 -11.72 -3.79 -18.29
C ARG A 45 -10.93 -2.52 -18.62
N GLN A 46 -9.65 -2.52 -18.22
CA GLN A 46 -8.66 -1.51 -18.56
C GLN A 46 -8.48 -1.34 -20.08
N PHE A 47 -8.13 -0.13 -20.52
CA PHE A 47 -7.69 0.15 -21.89
C PHE A 47 -6.15 0.08 -22.01
N THR A 48 -5.64 -0.44 -23.12
CA THR A 48 -4.22 -0.41 -23.54
C THR A 48 -4.16 -0.56 -25.08
N ILE A 49 -3.26 0.14 -25.79
CA ILE A 49 -3.20 0.27 -27.28
C ILE A 49 -2.47 -0.90 -28.05
N VAL A 50 -2.26 -0.88 -29.40
CA VAL A 50 -1.20 -1.61 -30.20
C VAL A 50 -0.46 -0.80 -31.35
N ASP A 51 0.80 -0.30 -31.17
CA ASP A 51 1.68 0.53 -32.08
C ASP A 51 2.31 -0.25 -33.24
N ASP A 52 3.31 0.35 -33.90
CA ASP A 52 4.04 -0.18 -35.05
C ASP A 52 4.69 -1.56 -34.82
N ASN A 53 4.81 -2.03 -33.56
CA ASN A 53 5.07 -3.45 -33.22
C ASN A 53 3.95 -4.08 -32.36
N GLY A 54 2.99 -3.29 -31.89
CA GLY A 54 1.90 -3.70 -31.02
C GLY A 54 1.93 -3.14 -29.59
N ARG A 55 2.28 -1.86 -29.37
CA ARG A 55 2.13 -1.06 -28.12
C ARG A 55 1.52 0.39 -28.27
N GLN A 56 0.24 0.61 -28.63
CA GLN A 56 -0.21 1.94 -29.14
C GLN A 56 -0.26 2.97 -28.04
N ILE A 57 -0.04 4.16 -28.56
CA ILE A 57 -0.82 5.32 -28.21
C ILE A 57 -1.41 5.83 -29.54
N LYS A 58 -2.70 6.22 -29.56
CA LYS A 58 -3.07 7.57 -30.01
C LYS A 58 -4.47 7.97 -29.57
N LEU A 59 -4.56 9.27 -29.33
CA LEU A 59 -5.68 10.03 -28.78
C LEU A 59 -6.65 10.48 -29.90
N PRO A 60 -7.89 10.87 -29.56
CA PRO A 60 -8.80 11.51 -30.52
C PRO A 60 -8.25 12.84 -31.04
N GLU A 61 -8.57 13.17 -32.30
CA GLU A 61 -8.01 14.30 -33.05
C GLU A 61 -8.36 15.69 -32.50
N ARG A 62 -9.38 15.83 -31.63
CA ARG A 62 -9.82 17.13 -31.08
C ARG A 62 -8.78 17.87 -30.21
N ILE A 63 -7.72 17.20 -29.74
CA ILE A 63 -6.68 17.84 -28.90
C ILE A 63 -5.63 18.61 -29.72
N LYS A 64 -5.56 18.44 -31.06
CA LYS A 64 -4.63 19.23 -31.88
C LYS A 64 -5.03 20.71 -32.04
N ASN A 65 -6.31 21.04 -31.92
CA ASN A 65 -6.87 22.32 -32.38
C ASN A 65 -7.55 23.16 -31.28
N SER A 66 -7.32 22.91 -29.98
CA SER A 66 -8.13 23.55 -28.91
C SER A 66 -7.41 23.94 -27.60
N HIS A 67 -6.08 23.91 -27.52
CA HIS A 67 -5.37 24.62 -26.44
C HIS A 67 -3.99 25.16 -26.87
N PRO A 68 -3.77 26.48 -26.95
CA PRO A 68 -2.51 27.08 -27.42
C PRO A 68 -1.27 26.88 -26.53
N SER A 69 -1.33 26.03 -25.50
CA SER A 69 -0.40 26.06 -24.35
C SER A 69 0.52 24.84 -24.24
N ILE A 70 0.50 23.94 -25.24
CA ILE A 70 1.16 22.62 -25.15
C ILE A 70 2.09 22.40 -26.36
N ALA A 71 3.39 22.60 -26.15
CA ALA A 71 4.44 22.23 -27.09
C ALA A 71 5.14 20.94 -26.66
N VAL A 72 5.48 20.06 -27.61
CA VAL A 72 6.15 18.77 -27.35
C VAL A 72 7.36 18.62 -28.27
N GLU A 73 8.55 18.83 -27.73
CA GLU A 73 9.82 18.64 -28.44
C GLU A 73 10.33 17.19 -28.29
N LYS A 74 10.82 16.59 -29.38
CA LYS A 74 11.36 15.22 -29.40
C LYS A 74 12.89 15.22 -29.34
N HIS A 75 13.45 14.37 -28.50
CA HIS A 75 14.86 13.96 -28.57
C HIS A 75 15.00 12.44 -28.57
N ASP A 76 15.74 11.92 -29.54
CA ASP A 76 16.04 10.49 -29.65
C ASP A 76 17.26 10.11 -28.79
N THR A 77 17.01 9.43 -27.67
CA THR A 77 17.99 8.54 -27.03
C THR A 77 17.31 7.27 -26.56
N LYS A 78 17.70 6.12 -27.12
CA LYS A 78 17.19 4.80 -26.70
C LYS A 78 17.99 4.27 -25.51
N LYS A 79 17.31 4.04 -24.39
CA LYS A 79 17.72 3.05 -23.39
C LYS A 79 16.48 2.34 -22.81
N ASP A 80 16.54 1.01 -22.75
CA ASP A 80 15.64 0.12 -22.00
C ASP A 80 14.12 0.16 -22.30
N GLY A 81 13.72 0.58 -23.51
CA GLY A 81 12.39 0.24 -24.07
C GLY A 81 11.17 0.88 -23.37
N VAL A 82 11.41 1.88 -22.52
CA VAL A 82 10.42 2.74 -21.87
C VAL A 82 10.60 4.16 -22.41
N PHE A 83 9.56 4.73 -23.01
CA PHE A 83 9.56 6.15 -23.37
C PHE A 83 9.44 6.99 -22.11
N CYS A 84 10.53 7.65 -21.72
CA CYS A 84 10.53 8.61 -20.63
C CYS A 84 10.28 10.01 -21.22
N VAL A 85 9.02 10.46 -21.21
CA VAL A 85 8.69 11.87 -21.48
C VAL A 85 9.19 12.68 -20.29
N LYS A 86 10.43 13.19 -20.39
CA LYS A 86 11.15 13.68 -19.21
C LYS A 86 10.71 15.08 -18.76
N TRP A 87 9.98 15.82 -19.59
CA TRP A 87 9.44 17.15 -19.26
C TRP A 87 8.11 17.42 -19.99
N ILE A 88 7.16 18.00 -19.27
CA ILE A 88 6.05 18.78 -19.81
C ILE A 88 6.27 20.20 -19.27
N TYR A 89 6.38 21.19 -20.14
CA TYR A 89 6.41 22.60 -19.71
C TYR A 89 4.98 23.12 -19.68
N ILE A 90 4.54 23.58 -18.51
CA ILE A 90 3.38 24.46 -18.37
C ILE A 90 3.96 25.78 -17.85
N CYS A 91 3.93 26.82 -18.67
CA CYS A 91 4.37 28.16 -18.26
C CYS A 91 3.13 28.91 -17.73
N PRO A 92 3.10 29.33 -16.45
CA PRO A 92 2.08 30.25 -15.97
C PRO A 92 2.36 31.65 -16.54
N SER A 93 1.31 32.33 -17.02
CA SER A 93 1.28 33.75 -17.41
C SER A 93 2.41 34.25 -18.32
N LEU A 94 2.17 34.21 -19.64
CA LEU A 94 2.63 35.21 -20.61
C LEU A 94 1.50 35.45 -21.65
N SER A 95 1.58 36.57 -22.38
CA SER A 95 0.57 36.95 -23.38
C SER A 95 0.42 35.92 -24.51
N GLY A 96 -0.78 35.84 -25.10
CA GLY A 96 -1.20 34.76 -26.00
C GLY A 96 -0.43 34.57 -27.31
N ASN A 97 0.56 35.42 -27.60
CA ASN A 97 1.39 35.34 -28.81
C ASN A 97 2.62 34.44 -28.61
N ALA A 98 3.22 34.42 -27.41
CA ALA A 98 4.51 33.76 -27.17
C ALA A 98 4.46 32.21 -27.27
N SER A 99 3.27 31.61 -27.29
CA SER A 99 3.11 30.14 -27.32
C SER A 99 2.95 29.53 -28.72
N GLN A 100 3.02 30.35 -29.79
CA GLN A 100 2.98 29.88 -31.20
C GLN A 100 4.36 29.66 -31.84
N THR A 101 5.44 29.92 -31.12
CA THR A 101 6.75 30.27 -31.70
C THR A 101 7.66 29.04 -31.81
N SER A 102 8.42 28.92 -32.90
CA SER A 102 9.17 27.69 -33.24
C SER A 102 10.62 27.69 -32.73
N ILE A 103 10.99 28.74 -32.00
CA ILE A 103 12.36 29.06 -31.62
C ILE A 103 12.98 27.97 -30.75
N LYS A 104 14.10 27.41 -31.23
CA LYS A 104 14.94 26.50 -30.46
C LYS A 104 15.41 27.17 -29.19
N LYS A 105 15.35 26.45 -28.07
CA LYS A 105 15.81 26.91 -26.75
C LYS A 105 17.22 27.52 -26.75
N THR A 106 18.12 27.02 -27.59
CA THR A 106 19.47 27.56 -27.78
C THR A 106 19.49 28.97 -28.33
N ASP A 107 18.55 29.31 -29.20
CA ASP A 107 18.47 30.60 -29.88
C ASP A 107 17.67 31.61 -29.03
N PHE A 108 16.65 31.16 -28.30
CA PHE A 108 16.03 31.97 -27.22
C PHE A 108 17.06 32.39 -26.14
N ILE A 109 17.96 31.48 -25.72
CA ILE A 109 19.04 31.81 -24.78
C ILE A 109 20.03 32.82 -25.38
N LYS A 110 20.32 32.76 -26.69
CA LYS A 110 21.17 33.76 -27.36
C LYS A 110 20.47 35.12 -27.42
N LEU A 111 19.19 35.16 -27.80
CA LEU A 111 18.37 36.36 -27.83
C LEU A 111 18.36 37.05 -26.46
N CYS A 112 18.00 36.31 -25.40
CA CYS A 112 18.06 36.80 -24.03
C CYS A 112 19.45 37.36 -23.67
N LYS A 113 20.54 36.62 -23.96
CA LYS A 113 21.92 37.03 -23.64
C LYS A 113 22.43 38.23 -24.43
N HIS A 114 21.89 38.49 -25.62
CA HIS A 114 22.21 39.63 -26.46
C HIS A 114 21.44 40.88 -26.02
N LEU A 115 20.13 40.75 -25.83
CA LEU A 115 19.26 41.84 -25.36
C LEU A 115 19.45 42.19 -23.88
N SER A 116 20.16 41.38 -23.09
CA SER A 116 20.54 41.73 -21.70
C SER A 116 21.57 42.85 -21.58
N ASP A 117 22.08 43.36 -22.70
CA ASP A 117 23.02 44.46 -22.78
C ASP A 117 22.34 45.57 -23.60
N GLU A 118 22.00 46.67 -22.95
CA GLU A 118 21.23 47.78 -23.55
C GLU A 118 21.95 48.42 -24.74
N SER A 119 23.29 48.30 -24.83
CA SER A 119 24.05 48.80 -25.97
C SER A 119 23.73 48.06 -27.28
N ASN A 120 23.14 46.86 -27.20
CA ASN A 120 22.68 46.11 -28.37
C ASN A 120 21.28 46.52 -28.84
N TRP A 121 20.50 47.29 -28.05
CA TRP A 121 19.11 47.63 -28.40
C TRP A 121 19.00 48.58 -29.59
N GLN A 122 20.08 49.29 -29.94
CA GLN A 122 20.18 50.12 -31.14
C GLN A 122 21.10 49.51 -32.21
N GLN A 123 21.65 48.31 -31.99
CA GLN A 123 22.49 47.64 -32.98
C GLN A 123 21.63 46.76 -33.88
N TYR A 124 21.66 47.05 -35.19
CA TYR A 124 20.91 46.29 -36.18
C TYR A 124 21.49 44.89 -36.37
N ASN A 125 20.93 43.91 -35.66
CA ASN A 125 21.26 42.50 -35.80
C ASN A 125 20.04 41.75 -36.35
N ALA A 126 19.96 41.63 -37.68
CA ALA A 126 18.79 41.08 -38.38
C ALA A 126 18.31 39.73 -37.82
N LYS A 127 19.24 38.86 -37.39
CA LYS A 127 18.90 37.56 -36.80
C LYS A 127 18.27 37.67 -35.41
N MET A 128 18.61 38.69 -34.64
CA MET A 128 18.04 38.92 -33.31
C MET A 128 16.70 39.64 -33.41
N MET A 129 16.50 40.49 -34.43
CA MET A 129 15.18 41.04 -34.77
C MET A 129 14.22 39.92 -35.17
N GLU A 130 14.61 39.06 -36.11
CA GLU A 130 13.81 37.89 -36.55
C GLU A 130 13.43 37.00 -35.36
N LEU A 131 14.38 36.69 -34.46
CA LEU A 131 14.11 35.92 -33.24
C LEU A 131 13.24 36.68 -32.21
N PHE A 132 13.33 38.00 -32.12
CA PHE A 132 12.50 38.81 -31.21
C PHE A 132 11.06 38.90 -31.72
N GLU A 133 10.89 39.18 -33.01
CA GLU A 133 9.60 39.24 -33.70
C GLU A 133 8.92 37.88 -33.73
N GLU A 134 9.63 36.81 -34.08
CA GLU A 134 9.08 35.45 -34.00
C GLU A 134 8.68 35.10 -32.55
N TYR A 135 9.45 35.50 -31.53
CA TYR A 135 9.14 35.14 -30.13
C TYR A 135 7.99 35.94 -29.51
N THR A 136 7.91 37.24 -29.81
CA THR A 136 7.02 38.19 -29.11
C THR A 136 5.81 38.61 -29.95
N GLY A 137 5.91 38.54 -31.27
CA GLY A 137 4.98 39.15 -32.21
C GLY A 137 5.08 40.68 -32.29
N LEU A 138 6.19 41.28 -31.82
CA LEU A 138 6.45 42.72 -31.80
C LEU A 138 7.74 43.07 -32.54
N GLU A 139 7.77 44.19 -33.24
CA GLU A 139 8.98 44.75 -33.87
C GLU A 139 10.06 45.05 -32.83
N MET A 140 11.33 44.79 -33.14
CA MET A 140 12.45 44.90 -32.20
C MET A 140 12.89 46.36 -31.95
N THR A 141 12.06 47.14 -31.26
CA THR A 141 12.38 48.49 -30.79
C THR A 141 12.88 48.48 -29.33
N ALA A 142 13.64 49.50 -28.93
CA ALA A 142 14.15 49.63 -27.56
C ALA A 142 13.04 49.59 -26.49
N ASP A 143 11.89 50.22 -26.76
CA ASP A 143 10.76 50.23 -25.83
C ASP A 143 10.03 48.88 -25.78
N ASN A 144 9.91 48.17 -26.92
CA ASN A 144 9.37 46.82 -26.95
C ASN A 144 10.30 45.81 -26.23
N ILE A 145 11.62 45.95 -26.38
CA ILE A 145 12.61 45.13 -25.64
C ILE A 145 12.47 45.39 -24.13
N ARG A 146 12.39 46.65 -23.69
CA ARG A 146 12.19 47.01 -22.28
C ARG A 146 10.90 46.42 -21.73
N ALA A 147 9.78 46.63 -22.43
CA ALA A 147 8.49 46.05 -22.06
C ALA A 147 8.50 44.51 -22.01
N ALA A 148 9.28 43.85 -22.88
CA ALA A 148 9.44 42.39 -22.85
C ALA A 148 10.26 41.89 -21.65
N PHE A 149 11.22 42.66 -21.14
CA PHE A 149 11.89 42.37 -19.86
C PHE A 149 10.97 42.63 -18.66
N ASP A 150 10.28 43.77 -18.64
CA ASP A 150 9.38 44.17 -17.54
C ASP A 150 8.20 43.20 -17.39
N ALA A 151 7.64 42.71 -18.51
CA ALA A 151 6.61 41.69 -18.54
C ALA A 151 7.14 40.25 -18.29
N GLY A 152 8.45 40.07 -18.12
CA GLY A 152 9.08 38.75 -17.92
C GLY A 152 9.03 37.82 -19.14
N VAL A 153 8.72 38.34 -20.33
CA VAL A 153 8.72 37.59 -21.60
C VAL A 153 10.15 37.19 -21.97
N ILE A 154 11.11 38.10 -21.78
CA ILE A 154 12.54 37.87 -21.95
C ILE A 154 13.21 37.94 -20.58
N VAL A 155 14.21 37.09 -20.33
CA VAL A 155 14.91 37.00 -19.04
C VAL A 155 16.35 37.47 -19.16
N SER A 156 16.82 38.23 -18.17
CA SER A 156 18.18 38.76 -18.18
C SER A 156 19.24 37.65 -18.09
N ARG A 157 20.47 37.96 -18.54
CA ARG A 157 21.64 37.08 -18.41
C ARG A 157 21.85 36.62 -16.97
N ALA A 158 21.72 37.53 -16.00
CA ALA A 158 21.81 37.22 -14.58
C ALA A 158 20.75 36.20 -14.14
N THR A 159 19.49 36.35 -14.59
CA THR A 159 18.42 35.39 -14.31
C THR A 159 18.66 34.02 -14.97
N LEU A 160 19.23 33.99 -16.17
CA LEU A 160 19.63 32.74 -16.84
C LEU A 160 20.78 32.03 -16.10
N GLU A 161 21.77 32.77 -15.62
CA GLU A 161 22.92 32.24 -14.89
C GLU A 161 22.54 31.77 -13.49
N ALA A 162 21.67 32.51 -12.77
CA ALA A 162 21.08 32.06 -11.51
C ALA A 162 20.29 30.75 -11.67
N ARG A 163 19.44 30.64 -12.70
CA ARG A 163 18.69 29.40 -13.01
C ARG A 163 19.60 28.25 -13.44
N ALA A 164 20.76 28.51 -14.04
CA ALA A 164 21.74 27.49 -14.37
C ALA A 164 22.44 26.96 -13.11
N LYS A 165 22.89 27.88 -12.23
CA LYS A 165 23.51 27.55 -10.94
C LYS A 165 22.56 26.76 -10.03
N GLN A 166 21.30 27.20 -9.91
CA GLN A 166 20.27 26.47 -9.17
C GLN A 166 20.13 25.02 -9.67
N LYS A 167 20.13 24.80 -11.00
CA LYS A 167 20.04 23.44 -11.56
C LYS A 167 21.29 22.60 -11.32
N GLU A 168 22.46 23.22 -11.22
CA GLU A 168 23.68 22.54 -10.83
C GLU A 168 23.64 22.12 -9.34
N GLU A 169 23.17 23.01 -8.46
CA GLU A 169 22.95 22.75 -7.04
C GLU A 169 21.86 21.67 -6.81
N GLU A 170 20.74 21.72 -7.54
CA GLU A 170 19.71 20.67 -7.55
C GLU A 170 20.26 19.33 -8.04
N ALA A 171 21.08 19.33 -9.10
CA ALA A 171 21.72 18.11 -9.63
C ALA A 171 22.78 17.56 -8.67
N LYS A 172 23.44 18.41 -7.88
CA LYS A 172 24.36 18.00 -6.80
C LYS A 172 23.58 17.39 -5.63
N ALA A 173 22.54 18.06 -5.15
CA ALA A 173 21.65 17.56 -4.10
C ALA A 173 20.87 16.29 -4.50
N ALA A 174 20.63 16.06 -5.80
CA ALA A 174 20.10 14.80 -6.32
C ALA A 174 21.15 13.66 -6.24
N ARG A 175 22.40 13.92 -6.65
CA ARG A 175 23.51 12.95 -6.51
C ARG A 175 23.76 12.59 -5.04
N GLU A 176 23.71 13.55 -4.14
CA GLU A 176 23.86 13.34 -2.69
C GLU A 176 22.70 12.51 -2.10
N ARG A 177 21.45 12.77 -2.51
CA ARG A 177 20.28 11.96 -2.12
C ARG A 177 20.32 10.53 -2.65
N ASP A 178 20.76 10.32 -3.89
CA ASP A 178 20.91 8.98 -4.46
C ASP A 178 22.08 8.20 -3.82
N CYS A 179 23.14 8.90 -3.41
CA CYS A 179 24.22 8.33 -2.59
C CYS A 179 23.70 7.81 -1.23
N TYR A 180 22.86 8.61 -0.55
CA TYR A 180 22.22 8.20 0.72
C TYR A 180 21.29 6.98 0.56
N LYS A 181 20.50 6.91 -0.53
CA LYS A 181 19.64 5.75 -0.82
C LYS A 181 20.44 4.47 -1.14
N GLY A 182 21.67 4.61 -1.64
CA GLY A 182 22.59 3.49 -1.88
C GLY A 182 23.00 2.70 -0.64
N VAL A 183 22.93 3.31 0.55
CA VAL A 183 23.30 2.65 1.82
C VAL A 183 22.25 1.62 2.26
N PHE A 184 20.95 1.95 2.14
CA PHE A 184 19.85 1.07 2.56
C PHE A 184 19.40 0.05 1.50
N ALA A 185 19.72 0.24 0.22
CA ALA A 185 19.28 -0.64 -0.87
C ALA A 185 20.02 -2.01 -0.95
N ARG A 186 21.03 -2.26 -0.10
CA ARG A 186 21.94 -3.43 -0.19
C ARG A 186 21.26 -4.80 -0.09
N LYS A 187 20.04 -4.90 0.44
CA LYS A 187 19.27 -6.17 0.47
C LYS A 187 18.73 -6.59 -0.90
N LYS A 188 18.47 -5.66 -1.82
CA LYS A 188 17.90 -5.94 -3.15
C LYS A 188 18.96 -6.12 -4.24
N GLN A 189 20.14 -5.50 -4.08
CA GLN A 189 21.27 -5.68 -4.99
C GLN A 189 21.95 -7.06 -4.90
N ARG A 190 21.89 -7.76 -3.75
CA ARG A 190 22.40 -9.14 -3.64
C ARG A 190 21.85 -10.04 -4.77
N LYS A 191 20.55 -9.98 -5.04
CA LYS A 191 19.91 -10.76 -6.12
C LYS A 191 20.28 -10.33 -7.56
N ARG A 192 20.83 -9.12 -7.76
CA ARG A 192 21.28 -8.65 -9.10
C ARG A 192 22.75 -8.95 -9.40
N LEU A 193 23.56 -9.18 -8.36
CA LEU A 193 24.98 -9.53 -8.50
C LEU A 193 25.22 -11.03 -8.79
N ASP A 194 24.17 -11.83 -8.73
CA ASP A 194 24.17 -13.26 -9.09
C ASP A 194 23.98 -13.48 -10.61
N GLU A 195 23.57 -12.45 -11.37
CA GLU A 195 23.13 -12.59 -12.78
C GLU A 195 24.08 -11.96 -13.82
N VAL A 196 25.12 -11.21 -13.42
CA VAL A 196 26.00 -10.47 -14.36
C VAL A 196 27.32 -11.19 -14.61
N THR A 197 27.46 -11.76 -15.80
CA THR A 197 28.72 -12.28 -16.36
C THR A 197 29.29 -11.33 -17.42
N ASN A 198 30.24 -10.45 -17.05
CA ASN A 198 31.34 -10.00 -17.91
C ASN A 198 32.29 -9.01 -17.20
N THR A 199 33.49 -8.86 -17.76
CA THR A 199 34.60 -8.03 -17.26
C THR A 199 34.36 -6.52 -17.30
N THR A 200 33.46 -6.03 -18.15
CA THR A 200 33.24 -4.58 -18.40
C THR A 200 32.91 -3.78 -17.15
N ALA A 201 32.21 -4.35 -16.16
CA ALA A 201 31.88 -3.64 -14.92
C ALA A 201 33.12 -3.25 -14.09
N ARG A 202 34.27 -3.93 -14.26
CA ARG A 202 35.49 -3.62 -13.49
C ARG A 202 36.06 -2.25 -13.86
N ASP A 203 36.11 -1.93 -15.15
CA ASP A 203 36.73 -0.70 -15.66
C ASP A 203 35.75 0.49 -15.66
N GLU A 204 34.45 0.24 -15.50
CA GLU A 204 33.45 1.29 -15.26
C GLU A 204 33.58 1.89 -13.85
N PHE A 205 33.84 1.07 -12.82
CA PHE A 205 33.82 1.49 -11.41
C PHE A 205 35.19 1.67 -10.74
N LEU A 206 36.27 1.10 -11.30
CA LEU A 206 37.62 1.18 -10.72
C LEU A 206 38.63 1.84 -11.66
N LYS A 207 39.48 2.71 -11.10
CA LYS A 207 40.70 3.22 -11.73
C LYS A 207 41.91 2.54 -11.08
N ARG A 208 42.96 2.30 -11.87
CA ARG A 208 44.30 1.98 -11.36
C ARG A 208 45.12 3.26 -11.24
N ASP A 209 45.73 3.48 -10.10
CA ASP A 209 46.68 4.58 -9.89
C ASP A 209 48.10 4.19 -10.35
N GLU A 210 48.98 5.19 -10.42
CA GLU A 210 50.40 5.06 -10.83
C GLU A 210 51.20 4.08 -9.96
N ASP A 211 50.84 3.96 -8.67
CA ASP A 211 51.41 2.99 -7.72
C ASP A 211 50.91 1.55 -7.94
N GLY A 212 50.06 1.33 -8.96
CA GLY A 212 49.48 0.04 -9.31
C GLY A 212 48.25 -0.36 -8.49
N THR A 213 47.84 0.43 -7.51
CA THR A 213 46.69 0.18 -6.63
C THR A 213 45.37 0.51 -7.32
N TRP A 214 44.31 -0.26 -7.02
CA TRP A 214 42.97 -0.04 -7.57
C TRP A 214 42.11 0.76 -6.58
N ARG A 215 41.49 1.85 -7.05
CA ARG A 215 40.54 2.68 -6.30
C ARG A 215 39.22 2.81 -7.05
N SER A 216 38.15 3.16 -6.33
CA SER A 216 36.92 3.63 -6.97
C SER A 216 37.21 4.89 -7.80
N ARG A 217 36.60 4.99 -8.98
CA ARG A 217 36.82 6.10 -9.93
C ARG A 217 36.54 7.48 -9.33
N ASP A 218 35.63 7.54 -8.36
CA ASP A 218 35.16 8.77 -7.70
C ASP A 218 35.87 9.04 -6.34
N CYS A 219 36.94 8.31 -6.01
CA CYS A 219 37.64 8.44 -4.73
C CYS A 219 38.80 9.44 -4.80
N GLU A 220 38.54 10.70 -4.43
CA GLU A 220 39.60 11.71 -4.32
C GLU A 220 40.61 11.38 -3.20
N LYS A 221 41.90 11.71 -3.42
CA LYS A 221 43.05 11.27 -2.58
C LYS A 221 43.01 11.75 -1.11
N ARG A 222 42.16 12.71 -0.72
CA ARG A 222 42.30 13.49 0.51
C ARG A 222 41.92 12.77 1.82
N ASN A 223 41.17 11.66 1.78
CA ASN A 223 40.66 10.97 2.98
C ASN A 223 41.33 9.61 3.26
N ALA A 224 42.65 9.50 3.08
CA ALA A 224 43.37 8.23 3.24
C ALA A 224 44.66 8.37 4.09
N THR A 225 44.54 8.27 5.41
CA THR A 225 45.67 7.91 6.28
C THR A 225 46.07 6.46 6.01
N GLY A 226 47.37 6.20 5.80
CA GLY A 226 47.88 4.84 5.51
C GLY A 226 47.54 4.27 4.12
N GLY A 227 47.12 5.11 3.16
CA GLY A 227 46.97 4.71 1.76
C GLY A 227 45.70 3.94 1.39
N GLN A 228 44.80 3.64 2.33
CA GLN A 228 43.54 2.93 2.06
C GLN A 228 42.32 3.64 2.67
N CYS A 229 41.39 4.07 1.81
CA CYS A 229 40.06 4.51 2.23
C CYS A 229 39.21 3.30 2.69
N SER A 230 38.42 3.45 3.76
CA SER A 230 37.58 2.38 4.36
C SER A 230 36.56 1.76 3.39
N ILE A 231 36.12 2.53 2.38
CA ILE A 231 35.27 2.07 1.29
C ILE A 231 36.05 1.16 0.32
N CYS A 232 37.30 1.54 -0.01
CA CYS A 232 38.16 0.77 -0.91
C CYS A 232 38.65 -0.55 -0.27
N ALA A 233 38.97 -0.55 1.03
CA ALA A 233 39.37 -1.75 1.77
C ALA A 233 38.27 -2.83 1.73
N ASN A 234 37.01 -2.44 1.95
CA ASN A 234 35.87 -3.35 1.88
C ASN A 234 35.58 -3.85 0.45
N LEU A 235 35.78 -3.02 -0.58
CA LEU A 235 35.58 -3.45 -1.96
C LEU A 235 36.63 -4.51 -2.38
N ASN A 236 37.90 -4.27 -2.05
CA ASN A 236 39.02 -5.12 -2.44
C ASN A 236 38.98 -6.49 -1.72
N SER A 237 38.57 -6.50 -0.44
CA SER A 237 38.26 -7.72 0.33
C SER A 237 37.23 -8.63 -0.39
N ASN A 238 36.12 -8.05 -0.83
CA ASN A 238 35.05 -8.80 -1.51
C ASN A 238 35.46 -9.27 -2.92
N PHE A 239 36.25 -8.49 -3.66
CA PHE A 239 36.80 -8.92 -4.95
C PHE A 239 37.80 -10.07 -4.82
N ARG A 240 38.76 -10.00 -3.88
CA ARG A 240 39.75 -11.09 -3.65
C ARG A 240 39.08 -12.43 -3.30
N ARG A 241 37.96 -12.39 -2.57
CA ARG A 241 37.22 -13.61 -2.17
C ARG A 241 36.55 -14.32 -3.35
N LYS A 242 36.15 -13.59 -4.40
CA LYS A 242 35.46 -14.13 -5.60
C LYS A 242 36.45 -14.50 -6.73
N TRP A 243 37.63 -13.88 -6.78
CA TRP A 243 38.63 -14.15 -7.82
C TRP A 243 39.43 -15.44 -7.58
N LYS A 244 39.69 -15.80 -6.32
CA LYS A 244 40.23 -17.14 -5.95
C LYS A 244 39.36 -18.32 -6.42
N THR A 245 38.13 -18.07 -6.86
CA THR A 245 37.20 -19.07 -7.41
C THR A 245 37.18 -19.10 -8.95
N LEU A 246 37.96 -18.25 -9.63
CA LEU A 246 37.94 -18.05 -11.08
C LEU A 246 39.30 -18.27 -11.78
N GLU A 247 40.41 -18.36 -11.05
CA GLU A 247 41.77 -18.51 -11.61
C GLU A 247 42.09 -19.90 -12.21
N THR A 248 41.16 -20.85 -12.22
CA THR A 248 41.38 -22.22 -12.71
C THR A 248 40.97 -22.47 -14.16
N CYS A 249 40.84 -21.44 -15.00
CA CYS A 249 40.46 -21.58 -16.42
C CYS A 249 41.22 -20.61 -17.34
N VAL A 250 42.37 -21.05 -17.87
CA VAL A 250 43.04 -20.43 -19.02
C VAL A 250 42.97 -21.39 -20.22
N PRO A 251 42.37 -21.01 -21.35
CA PRO A 251 42.45 -21.79 -22.58
C PRO A 251 43.72 -21.44 -23.35
N ALA A 252 44.64 -22.40 -23.49
CA ALA A 252 45.79 -22.25 -24.36
C ALA A 252 45.39 -22.51 -25.83
N THR A 253 45.41 -21.48 -26.67
CA THR A 253 45.21 -21.59 -28.12
C THR A 253 46.52 -21.36 -28.87
N MET A 254 47.20 -22.43 -29.28
CA MET A 254 48.15 -22.40 -30.39
C MET A 254 48.02 -23.68 -31.23
N LYS A 255 47.96 -23.54 -32.55
CA LYS A 255 48.11 -24.63 -33.51
C LYS A 255 49.61 -24.85 -33.79
N PRO A 256 50.13 -26.08 -33.77
CA PRO A 256 51.37 -26.42 -34.46
C PRO A 256 51.11 -26.78 -35.95
N PRO A 257 52.14 -26.74 -36.81
CA PRO A 257 52.04 -26.95 -38.25
C PRO A 257 52.02 -28.45 -38.64
N PRO A 258 51.67 -28.79 -39.90
CA PRO A 258 51.60 -30.17 -40.36
C PRO A 258 52.97 -30.75 -40.78
N GLY A 259 53.21 -32.01 -40.42
CA GLY A 259 54.08 -32.92 -41.15
C GLY A 259 55.54 -33.04 -40.69
N VAL A 260 55.83 -34.13 -39.96
CA VAL A 260 57.09 -34.88 -40.09
C VAL A 260 56.74 -36.37 -40.06
N ASN A 261 57.25 -37.14 -41.01
CA ASN A 261 57.10 -38.60 -41.03
C ASN A 261 58.04 -39.24 -40.01
N ALA A 262 57.53 -40.16 -39.20
CA ALA A 262 58.34 -41.07 -38.39
C ALA A 262 57.71 -42.46 -38.41
N THR A 263 58.32 -43.36 -39.17
CA THR A 263 58.08 -44.79 -39.15
C THR A 263 58.56 -45.37 -37.82
N ASN A 264 57.65 -46.03 -37.09
CA ASN A 264 57.85 -47.35 -36.49
C ASN A 264 56.52 -47.76 -35.84
N ALA A 265 55.97 -48.89 -36.30
CA ALA A 265 54.74 -49.45 -35.77
C ALA A 265 55.08 -50.46 -34.68
N ASP A 266 55.16 -50.01 -33.43
CA ASP A 266 55.02 -50.92 -32.30
C ASP A 266 53.56 -51.41 -32.28
N ALA A 267 53.40 -52.73 -32.24
CA ALA A 267 52.11 -53.38 -32.43
C ALA A 267 51.09 -52.95 -31.37
N CYS A 268 49.85 -52.70 -31.80
CA CYS A 268 48.72 -52.72 -30.88
C CYS A 268 48.66 -54.10 -30.20
N PRO A 269 48.28 -54.19 -28.91
CA PRO A 269 48.00 -55.47 -28.29
C PRO A 269 46.78 -56.09 -28.99
N GLU A 270 47.01 -57.09 -29.84
CA GLU A 270 45.93 -57.93 -30.36
C GLU A 270 45.34 -58.80 -29.24
N ASP A 271 44.12 -59.25 -29.51
CA ASP A 271 43.05 -59.64 -28.60
C ASP A 271 43.32 -60.40 -27.29
N SER A 272 42.42 -60.11 -26.33
CA SER A 272 41.90 -61.01 -25.29
C SER A 272 42.74 -61.33 -24.03
N THR A 273 42.03 -61.34 -22.89
CA THR A 273 42.42 -61.92 -21.58
C THR A 273 43.55 -61.29 -20.74
N PHE A 274 44.00 -60.06 -20.99
CA PHE A 274 44.79 -59.33 -19.99
C PHE A 274 43.99 -59.12 -18.67
N SER A 275 44.50 -59.70 -17.58
CA SER A 275 44.05 -59.44 -16.20
C SER A 275 44.13 -57.96 -15.86
N THR A 276 43.26 -57.49 -14.96
CA THR A 276 43.32 -56.16 -14.36
C THR A 276 44.68 -55.83 -13.74
N ASP A 277 45.36 -56.84 -13.19
CA ASP A 277 46.67 -56.67 -12.55
C ASP A 277 47.78 -56.43 -13.59
N VAL A 278 47.73 -57.11 -14.73
CA VAL A 278 48.68 -56.91 -15.83
C VAL A 278 48.45 -55.56 -16.52
N MET A 279 47.19 -55.12 -16.66
CA MET A 279 46.88 -53.76 -17.14
C MET A 279 47.40 -52.70 -16.16
N LYS A 280 47.19 -52.91 -14.84
CA LYS A 280 47.69 -52.05 -13.78
C LYS A 280 49.22 -51.93 -13.80
N GLU A 281 49.92 -53.06 -13.86
CA GLU A 281 51.38 -53.11 -13.93
C GLU A 281 51.90 -52.35 -15.15
N ARG A 282 51.39 -52.64 -16.36
CA ARG A 282 51.84 -51.97 -17.59
C ARG A 282 51.52 -50.46 -17.63
N ILE A 283 50.39 -50.04 -17.06
CA ILE A 283 50.06 -48.62 -16.89
C ILE A 283 51.04 -47.95 -15.90
N CYS A 284 51.39 -48.62 -14.80
CA CYS A 284 52.42 -48.15 -13.87
C CYS A 284 53.78 -48.02 -14.56
N THR A 285 54.33 -49.08 -15.15
CA THR A 285 55.64 -49.02 -15.82
C THR A 285 55.69 -47.87 -16.82
N ARG A 286 54.66 -47.73 -17.67
CA ARG A 286 54.61 -46.64 -18.66
C ARG A 286 54.54 -45.24 -18.03
N LEU A 287 53.89 -45.10 -16.87
CA LEU A 287 53.83 -43.85 -16.12
C LEU A 287 55.11 -43.57 -15.31
N ASP A 288 56.03 -44.53 -15.14
CA ASP A 288 57.37 -44.32 -14.57
C ASP A 288 58.37 -43.96 -15.69
N ASP A 289 58.24 -44.57 -16.87
CA ASP A 289 59.04 -44.24 -18.07
C ASP A 289 58.81 -42.80 -18.60
N LEU A 290 57.63 -42.23 -18.34
CA LEU A 290 57.27 -40.87 -18.74
C LEU A 290 57.96 -39.84 -17.83
N SER A 291 59.15 -39.39 -18.25
CA SER A 291 59.88 -38.26 -17.66
C SER A 291 58.99 -37.02 -17.41
N GLU A 292 59.31 -36.21 -16.39
CA GLU A 292 58.51 -35.05 -15.99
C GLU A 292 58.24 -34.02 -17.11
N ALA A 293 59.08 -33.98 -18.15
CA ALA A 293 58.91 -33.09 -19.31
C ALA A 293 57.86 -33.57 -20.33
N SER A 294 57.47 -34.85 -20.30
CA SER A 294 56.53 -35.45 -21.25
C SER A 294 55.10 -35.50 -20.70
N SER A 295 54.16 -34.79 -21.35
CA SER A 295 52.79 -34.67 -20.81
C SER A 295 52.04 -36.01 -20.85
N THR A 296 51.68 -36.52 -19.68
CA THR A 296 50.94 -37.78 -19.49
C THR A 296 49.59 -37.85 -20.20
N ASN A 297 49.03 -36.74 -20.70
CA ASN A 297 47.71 -36.67 -21.33
C ASN A 297 47.69 -37.09 -22.82
N ASN A 298 48.84 -37.23 -23.47
CA ASN A 298 48.97 -37.49 -24.91
C ASN A 298 49.75 -38.76 -25.25
N ASP A 299 50.11 -39.58 -24.26
CA ASP A 299 50.83 -40.83 -24.50
C ASP A 299 49.93 -41.85 -25.21
N ARG A 300 50.42 -42.39 -26.33
CA ARG A 300 49.67 -43.35 -27.18
C ARG A 300 49.39 -44.67 -26.47
N THR A 301 50.35 -45.16 -25.68
CA THR A 301 50.23 -46.44 -24.97
C THR A 301 49.18 -46.34 -23.88
N LEU A 302 49.21 -45.27 -23.07
CA LEU A 302 48.17 -44.99 -22.09
C LEU A 302 46.80 -44.72 -22.74
N MET A 303 46.74 -44.13 -23.94
CA MET A 303 45.48 -43.96 -24.68
C MET A 303 44.93 -45.30 -25.18
N SER A 304 45.79 -46.22 -25.63
CA SER A 304 45.39 -47.60 -25.96
C SER A 304 44.84 -48.34 -24.74
N TRP A 305 45.48 -48.21 -23.57
CA TRP A 305 44.94 -48.76 -22.32
C TRP A 305 43.62 -48.11 -21.90
N ALA A 306 43.44 -46.82 -22.15
CA ALA A 306 42.17 -46.14 -21.92
C ALA A 306 41.05 -46.69 -22.81
N ASP A 307 41.34 -46.98 -24.08
CA ASP A 307 40.38 -47.61 -25.01
C ASP A 307 40.04 -49.05 -24.57
N VAL A 308 41.02 -49.85 -24.12
CA VAL A 308 40.78 -51.20 -23.57
C VAL A 308 39.93 -51.17 -22.29
N LEU A 309 40.18 -50.22 -21.39
CA LEU A 309 39.38 -50.03 -20.18
C LEU A 309 37.94 -49.58 -20.51
N HIS A 310 37.77 -48.71 -21.51
CA HIS A 310 36.45 -48.27 -21.99
C HIS A 310 35.65 -49.44 -22.57
N GLY A 311 36.27 -50.28 -23.40
CA GLY A 311 35.66 -51.50 -23.96
C GLY A 311 35.28 -52.56 -22.92
N LYS A 312 35.87 -52.51 -21.71
CA LYS A 312 35.49 -53.34 -20.55
C LYS A 312 34.50 -52.65 -19.59
N GLU A 313 33.95 -51.48 -19.96
CA GLU A 313 33.14 -50.60 -19.10
C GLU A 313 33.81 -50.20 -17.76
N MET A 314 35.14 -50.27 -17.68
CA MET A 314 35.93 -49.97 -16.48
C MET A 314 36.47 -48.53 -16.51
N TYR A 315 35.70 -47.57 -16.00
CA TYR A 315 36.07 -46.14 -16.06
C TYR A 315 37.11 -45.69 -15.02
N SER A 316 37.50 -46.55 -14.09
CA SER A 316 38.58 -46.30 -13.12
C SER A 316 39.29 -47.59 -12.77
N LEU A 317 40.63 -47.57 -12.79
CA LEU A 317 41.51 -48.65 -12.33
C LEU A 317 42.42 -48.10 -11.24
N ASP A 318 42.38 -48.66 -10.03
CA ASP A 318 43.32 -48.30 -8.97
C ASP A 318 44.72 -48.81 -9.34
N ILE A 319 45.65 -47.90 -9.61
CA ILE A 319 47.03 -48.23 -9.96
C ILE A 319 47.95 -48.29 -8.73
N GLY A 320 47.42 -48.10 -7.53
CA GLY A 320 48.14 -48.28 -6.27
C GLY A 320 48.80 -47.00 -5.75
N MET A 321 49.76 -47.17 -4.84
CA MET A 321 50.47 -46.06 -4.18
C MET A 321 51.58 -45.50 -5.08
N ARG A 322 51.49 -44.23 -5.46
CA ARG A 322 52.59 -43.45 -6.05
C ARG A 322 52.91 -42.25 -5.18
N SER A 323 54.19 -42.07 -4.87
CA SER A 323 54.68 -40.99 -3.98
C SER A 323 53.88 -40.90 -2.67
N ASN A 324 53.63 -42.06 -2.04
CA ASN A 324 52.82 -42.24 -0.82
C ASN A 324 51.34 -41.79 -0.92
N VAL A 325 50.77 -41.75 -2.13
CA VAL A 325 49.34 -41.48 -2.34
C VAL A 325 48.73 -42.54 -3.26
N SER A 326 47.59 -43.12 -2.87
CA SER A 326 46.81 -43.99 -3.77
C SER A 326 46.36 -43.19 -4.99
N THR A 327 46.59 -43.74 -6.18
CA THR A 327 46.28 -43.13 -7.46
C THR A 327 45.46 -44.07 -8.33
N SER A 328 44.50 -43.52 -9.06
CA SER A 328 43.67 -44.25 -10.02
C SER A 328 43.87 -43.70 -11.42
N PHE A 329 43.91 -44.59 -12.40
CA PHE A 329 43.84 -44.26 -13.82
C PHE A 329 42.36 -44.22 -14.21
N CYS A 330 41.83 -43.03 -14.51
CA CYS A 330 40.42 -42.83 -14.84
C CYS A 330 40.24 -42.51 -16.33
N VAL A 331 39.26 -43.15 -16.95
CA VAL A 331 38.85 -42.89 -18.34
C VAL A 331 37.51 -42.16 -18.35
N CYS A 332 37.30 -41.23 -19.29
CA CYS A 332 36.02 -40.53 -19.40
C CYS A 332 34.91 -41.50 -19.83
N ARG A 333 33.81 -41.56 -19.06
CA ARG A 333 32.63 -42.39 -19.34
C ARG A 333 31.86 -42.02 -20.63
N ASN A 334 32.16 -40.88 -21.27
CA ASN A 334 31.55 -40.54 -22.55
C ASN A 334 32.18 -41.39 -23.67
N ALA A 335 31.36 -42.13 -24.43
CA ALA A 335 31.79 -43.01 -25.53
C ALA A 335 32.64 -42.29 -26.59
N ASP A 336 32.34 -41.03 -26.88
CA ASP A 336 33.08 -40.24 -27.87
C ASP A 336 34.35 -39.58 -27.31
N CYS A 337 34.76 -39.89 -26.07
CA CYS A 337 35.82 -39.17 -25.37
C CYS A 337 36.91 -40.10 -24.81
N ARG A 338 37.94 -40.35 -25.60
CA ARG A 338 39.14 -41.14 -25.22
C ARG A 338 40.08 -40.44 -24.22
N LYS A 339 39.62 -39.40 -23.50
CA LYS A 339 40.44 -38.68 -22.52
C LYS A 339 40.53 -39.47 -21.22
N TYR A 340 41.73 -39.86 -20.86
CA TYR A 340 42.08 -40.41 -19.56
C TYR A 340 42.76 -39.36 -18.67
N ARG A 341 42.96 -39.70 -17.39
CA ARG A 341 43.75 -38.93 -16.43
C ARG A 341 44.22 -39.82 -15.28
N VAL A 342 45.39 -39.54 -14.74
CA VAL A 342 45.84 -40.11 -13.47
C VAL A 342 45.45 -39.15 -12.35
N VAL A 343 44.71 -39.63 -11.35
CA VAL A 343 44.20 -38.81 -10.25
C VAL A 343 44.38 -39.50 -8.91
N LYS A 344 44.61 -38.72 -7.85
CA LYS A 344 44.64 -39.23 -6.47
C LYS A 344 43.28 -39.86 -6.12
N THR A 345 43.28 -41.07 -5.58
CA THR A 345 42.09 -41.83 -5.23
C THR A 345 41.27 -41.08 -4.17
N GLN A 346 40.05 -40.67 -4.54
CA GLN A 346 39.14 -39.90 -3.70
C GLN A 346 37.71 -40.39 -3.89
N ARG A 347 36.89 -40.36 -2.83
CA ARG A 347 35.50 -40.84 -2.87
C ARG A 347 34.60 -40.14 -3.90
N ASN A 348 34.96 -38.94 -4.37
CA ASN A 348 34.16 -38.09 -5.26
C ASN A 348 34.85 -37.81 -6.61
N GLN A 349 35.52 -38.80 -7.22
CA GLN A 349 36.05 -38.66 -8.58
C GLN A 349 34.90 -38.60 -9.61
N SER A 350 34.92 -37.61 -10.52
CA SER A 350 33.88 -37.51 -11.55
C SER A 350 34.09 -38.54 -12.66
N GLU A 351 33.07 -39.30 -13.04
CA GLU A 351 33.16 -40.29 -14.13
C GLU A 351 33.47 -39.66 -15.52
N TYR A 352 33.34 -38.34 -15.64
CA TYR A 352 33.65 -37.58 -16.86
C TYR A 352 34.95 -36.77 -16.71
N CYS A 353 35.65 -36.55 -17.83
CA CYS A 353 36.69 -35.52 -17.94
C CYS A 353 36.10 -34.12 -17.74
N SER A 354 36.93 -33.10 -17.47
CA SER A 354 36.49 -31.73 -17.19
C SER A 354 35.60 -31.15 -18.32
N GLU A 355 35.96 -31.40 -19.57
CA GLU A 355 35.20 -30.95 -20.75
C GLU A 355 33.84 -31.65 -20.88
N CYS A 356 33.78 -32.98 -20.74
CA CYS A 356 32.51 -33.71 -20.82
C CYS A 356 31.60 -33.44 -19.60
N SER A 357 32.19 -33.27 -18.41
CA SER A 357 31.47 -32.82 -17.22
C SER A 357 30.85 -31.44 -17.44
N THR A 358 31.61 -30.50 -18.00
CA THR A 358 31.12 -29.15 -18.34
C THR A 358 30.04 -29.21 -19.42
N ARG A 359 30.20 -30.06 -20.44
CA ARG A 359 29.21 -30.27 -21.52
C ARG A 359 27.88 -30.80 -20.95
N ASN A 360 27.93 -31.89 -20.18
CA ASN A 360 26.76 -32.49 -19.55
C ASN A 360 26.08 -31.54 -18.55
N SER A 361 26.86 -30.74 -17.82
CA SER A 361 26.33 -29.69 -16.92
C SER A 361 25.61 -28.60 -17.71
N MET A 362 26.21 -28.09 -18.79
CA MET A 362 25.60 -27.08 -19.66
C MET A 362 24.35 -27.59 -20.39
N GLU A 363 24.31 -28.87 -20.75
CA GLU A 363 23.14 -29.53 -21.31
C GLU A 363 22.01 -29.64 -20.28
N LYS A 364 22.29 -30.16 -19.08
CA LYS A 364 21.33 -30.17 -17.95
C LYS A 364 20.80 -28.77 -17.61
N ILE A 365 21.65 -27.73 -17.67
CA ILE A 365 21.22 -26.33 -17.47
C ILE A 365 20.32 -25.85 -18.61
N ARG A 366 20.60 -26.22 -19.87
CA ARG A 366 19.75 -25.88 -21.02
C ARG A 366 18.39 -26.56 -20.94
N ASP A 367 18.33 -27.83 -20.56
CA ASP A 367 17.08 -28.57 -20.44
C ASP A 367 16.26 -28.11 -19.23
N LYS A 368 16.91 -27.85 -18.09
CA LYS A 368 16.24 -27.20 -16.97
C LYS A 368 15.66 -25.84 -17.37
N ARG A 369 16.40 -25.00 -18.09
CA ARG A 369 15.86 -23.73 -18.65
C ARG A 369 14.75 -23.95 -19.68
N ARG A 370 14.77 -25.02 -20.49
CA ARG A 370 13.68 -25.33 -21.43
C ARG A 370 12.39 -25.64 -20.69
N GLU A 371 12.47 -26.37 -19.57
CA GLU A 371 11.33 -26.72 -18.72
C GLU A 371 10.86 -25.51 -17.88
N ASP A 372 11.77 -24.82 -17.19
CA ASP A 372 11.49 -23.60 -16.39
C ASP A 372 10.79 -22.50 -17.23
N HIS A 373 11.12 -22.40 -18.51
CA HIS A 373 10.53 -21.43 -19.45
C HIS A 373 9.49 -22.03 -20.43
N LYS A 374 9.06 -23.28 -20.24
CA LYS A 374 8.16 -24.02 -21.17
C LYS A 374 6.87 -23.26 -21.47
N GLU A 375 6.22 -22.73 -20.43
CA GLU A 375 4.99 -21.94 -20.58
C GLU A 375 5.18 -20.64 -21.37
N GLN A 376 6.32 -19.97 -21.14
CA GLN A 376 6.68 -18.73 -21.82
C GLN A 376 7.01 -18.99 -23.30
N ARG A 377 7.72 -20.09 -23.60
CA ARG A 377 8.08 -20.50 -24.96
C ARG A 377 6.86 -20.82 -25.82
N VAL A 378 5.81 -21.43 -25.25
CA VAL A 378 4.54 -21.71 -25.94
C VAL A 378 3.51 -20.58 -25.89
N ALA A 379 3.82 -19.43 -25.29
CA ALA A 379 2.89 -18.30 -25.24
C ALA A 379 2.55 -17.78 -26.64
N ALA A 380 1.31 -17.29 -26.84
CA ALA A 380 0.87 -16.71 -28.11
C ALA A 380 1.73 -15.49 -28.53
N THR A 381 2.31 -14.79 -27.55
CA THR A 381 3.22 -13.63 -27.68
C THR A 381 4.71 -13.99 -27.62
N SER A 382 5.06 -15.28 -27.49
CA SER A 382 6.46 -15.73 -27.37
C SER A 382 7.32 -15.21 -28.53
N SER A 383 8.56 -14.79 -28.24
CA SER A 383 9.57 -14.45 -29.25
C SER A 383 10.36 -15.66 -29.75
N THR A 384 10.18 -16.84 -29.16
CA THR A 384 10.87 -18.07 -29.60
C THR A 384 10.45 -18.41 -31.04
N ALA A 385 11.41 -18.59 -31.95
CA ALA A 385 11.12 -18.99 -33.32
C ALA A 385 10.57 -20.43 -33.36
N SER A 386 9.59 -20.71 -34.22
CA SER A 386 8.90 -22.03 -34.26
C SER A 386 9.83 -23.22 -34.52
N LYS A 387 10.97 -23.01 -35.20
CA LYS A 387 12.03 -24.02 -35.40
C LYS A 387 12.75 -24.45 -34.12
N HIS A 388 12.60 -23.72 -33.02
CA HIS A 388 13.13 -24.03 -31.69
C HIS A 388 12.04 -24.50 -30.72
N LEU A 389 10.86 -24.84 -31.25
CA LEU A 389 9.77 -25.53 -30.55
C LEU A 389 9.64 -26.93 -31.13
N ASN A 390 9.51 -27.93 -30.26
CA ASN A 390 9.07 -29.27 -30.70
C ASN A 390 7.60 -29.23 -31.16
N ASP A 391 7.10 -30.30 -31.77
CA ASP A 391 5.78 -30.26 -32.41
C ASP A 391 4.63 -30.15 -31.39
N GLU A 392 4.80 -30.68 -30.17
CA GLU A 392 3.85 -30.51 -29.07
C GLU A 392 3.78 -29.04 -28.60
N GLU A 393 4.94 -28.41 -28.39
CA GLU A 393 5.08 -26.99 -28.06
C GLU A 393 4.49 -26.08 -29.15
N ARG A 394 4.70 -26.45 -30.42
CA ARG A 394 4.18 -25.74 -31.58
C ARG A 394 2.65 -25.81 -31.65
N SER A 395 2.09 -27.01 -31.52
CA SER A 395 0.64 -27.26 -31.44
C SER A 395 -0.02 -26.46 -30.31
N LYS A 396 0.56 -26.53 -29.09
CA LYS A 396 0.10 -25.74 -27.92
C LYS A 396 0.13 -24.23 -28.19
N ARG A 397 1.17 -23.72 -28.86
CA ARG A 397 1.30 -22.30 -29.19
C ARG A 397 0.29 -21.85 -30.24
N ASP A 398 0.03 -22.65 -31.27
CA ASP A 398 -0.92 -22.29 -32.32
C ASP A 398 -2.38 -22.40 -31.83
N ALA A 399 -2.69 -23.34 -30.92
CA ALA A 399 -3.94 -23.33 -30.17
C ALA A 399 -4.11 -22.03 -29.34
N LYS A 400 -3.07 -21.61 -28.59
CA LYS A 400 -3.07 -20.33 -27.85
C LYS A 400 -3.22 -19.11 -28.77
N LYS A 401 -2.61 -19.10 -29.97
CA LYS A 401 -2.82 -18.03 -30.98
C LYS A 401 -4.25 -18.03 -31.52
N LYS A 402 -4.84 -19.20 -31.81
CA LYS A 402 -6.23 -19.32 -32.28
C LYS A 402 -7.21 -18.78 -31.24
N ALA A 403 -7.05 -19.17 -29.97
CA ALA A 403 -7.84 -18.66 -28.85
C ALA A 403 -7.67 -17.13 -28.68
N ARG A 404 -6.45 -16.60 -28.84
CA ARG A 404 -6.20 -15.15 -28.82
C ARG A 404 -6.95 -14.42 -29.94
N ARG A 405 -6.85 -14.89 -31.19
CA ARG A 405 -7.57 -14.31 -32.35
C ARG A 405 -9.09 -14.32 -32.14
N GLN A 406 -9.65 -15.40 -31.60
CA GLN A 406 -11.08 -15.47 -31.25
C GLN A 406 -11.46 -14.47 -30.14
N SER A 407 -10.61 -14.30 -29.12
CA SER A 407 -10.81 -13.30 -28.05
C SER A 407 -10.75 -11.87 -28.58
N GLU A 408 -9.80 -11.56 -29.47
CA GLU A 408 -9.65 -10.25 -30.10
C GLU A 408 -10.79 -9.94 -31.08
N SER A 409 -11.25 -10.91 -31.87
CA SER A 409 -12.45 -10.78 -32.71
C SER A 409 -13.71 -10.48 -31.88
N ARG A 410 -13.93 -11.21 -30.78
CA ARG A 410 -15.03 -10.94 -29.83
C ARG A 410 -14.92 -9.57 -29.16
N LYS A 411 -13.70 -9.06 -28.89
CA LYS A 411 -13.51 -7.68 -28.41
C LYS A 411 -13.89 -6.67 -29.49
N LEU A 412 -13.45 -6.87 -30.74
CA LEU A 412 -13.74 -5.97 -31.85
C LEU A 412 -15.25 -5.89 -32.14
N GLN A 413 -15.96 -7.02 -32.13
CA GLN A 413 -17.42 -7.04 -32.27
C GLN A 413 -18.11 -6.24 -31.15
N ARG A 414 -17.66 -6.36 -29.89
CA ARG A 414 -18.20 -5.56 -28.77
C ARG A 414 -17.90 -4.06 -28.92
N VAL A 415 -16.75 -3.69 -29.46
CA VAL A 415 -16.42 -2.28 -29.74
C VAL A 415 -17.30 -1.74 -30.87
N LYS A 416 -17.53 -2.51 -31.94
CA LYS A 416 -18.45 -2.13 -33.02
C LYS A 416 -19.89 -1.93 -32.51
N ALA A 417 -20.40 -2.86 -31.70
CA ALA A 417 -21.73 -2.74 -31.09
C ALA A 417 -21.85 -1.48 -30.22
N LYS A 418 -20.86 -1.21 -29.36
CA LYS A 418 -20.81 0.00 -28.54
C LYS A 418 -20.71 1.29 -29.36
N LEU A 419 -20.02 1.26 -30.50
CA LEU A 419 -19.90 2.42 -31.37
C LEU A 419 -21.24 2.74 -32.05
N ALA A 420 -21.99 1.72 -32.49
CA ALA A 420 -23.34 1.90 -33.01
C ALA A 420 -24.30 2.46 -31.93
N GLU A 421 -24.31 1.86 -30.73
CA GLU A 421 -25.08 2.33 -29.56
C GLU A 421 -24.72 3.79 -29.21
N SER A 422 -23.45 4.17 -29.33
CA SER A 422 -23.00 5.55 -29.09
C SER A 422 -23.41 6.53 -30.19
N LEU A 423 -23.46 6.09 -31.46
CA LEU A 423 -23.91 6.92 -32.58
C LEU A 423 -25.43 7.19 -32.50
N GLU A 424 -26.22 6.16 -32.22
CA GLU A 424 -27.67 6.27 -31.98
C GLU A 424 -27.96 7.18 -30.77
N THR A 425 -27.12 7.14 -29.73
CA THR A 425 -27.20 8.08 -28.60
C THR A 425 -26.87 9.51 -29.00
N ILE A 426 -25.87 9.73 -29.89
CA ILE A 426 -25.49 11.06 -30.38
C ILE A 426 -26.58 11.66 -31.26
N GLU A 427 -27.21 10.87 -32.14
CA GLU A 427 -28.32 11.33 -32.99
C GLU A 427 -29.52 11.78 -32.13
N MET A 428 -29.88 11.01 -31.09
CA MET A 428 -30.90 11.44 -30.10
C MET A 428 -30.45 12.64 -29.25
N GLU A 429 -29.15 12.78 -28.94
CA GLU A 429 -28.63 13.96 -28.24
C GLU A 429 -28.71 15.23 -29.11
N GLU A 430 -28.51 15.13 -30.43
CA GLU A 430 -28.62 16.28 -31.35
C GLU A 430 -30.09 16.77 -31.48
N GLU A 431 -31.07 15.89 -31.68
CA GLU A 431 -32.49 16.27 -31.67
C GLU A 431 -32.90 16.89 -30.32
N LEU A 432 -32.48 16.28 -29.21
CA LEU A 432 -32.73 16.81 -27.87
C LEU A 432 -32.05 18.17 -27.61
N ILE A 433 -30.88 18.42 -28.21
CA ILE A 433 -30.15 19.70 -28.11
C ILE A 433 -30.92 20.82 -28.83
N ASP A 434 -31.42 20.57 -30.04
CA ASP A 434 -32.22 21.54 -30.79
C ASP A 434 -33.53 21.89 -30.07
N GLU A 435 -34.23 20.87 -29.53
CA GLU A 435 -35.44 21.08 -28.73
C GLU A 435 -35.15 21.80 -27.39
N LEU A 436 -34.03 21.48 -26.73
CA LEU A 436 -33.57 22.22 -25.55
C LEU A 436 -33.19 23.67 -25.89
N GLN A 437 -32.67 23.94 -27.09
CA GLN A 437 -32.41 25.30 -27.56
C GLN A 437 -33.71 26.08 -27.79
N GLU A 438 -34.72 25.49 -28.45
CA GLU A 438 -36.04 26.13 -28.57
C GLU A 438 -36.68 26.43 -27.19
N VAL A 439 -36.59 25.50 -26.25
CA VAL A 439 -37.12 25.67 -24.87
C VAL A 439 -36.34 26.75 -24.12
N ASN A 440 -35.03 26.82 -24.32
CA ASN A 440 -34.13 27.80 -23.70
C ASN A 440 -34.33 29.22 -24.27
N ASP A 441 -34.52 29.37 -25.58
CA ASP A 441 -34.80 30.67 -26.17
C ASP A 441 -36.18 31.19 -25.75
N TRP A 442 -37.19 30.32 -25.71
CA TRP A 442 -38.49 30.65 -25.08
C TRP A 442 -38.35 31.01 -23.59
N ALA A 443 -37.44 30.34 -22.85
CA ALA A 443 -37.17 30.61 -21.45
C ALA A 443 -36.58 32.01 -21.19
N LYS A 444 -35.65 32.45 -22.05
CA LYS A 444 -35.06 33.80 -21.98
C LYS A 444 -36.09 34.90 -22.22
N GLU A 445 -37.01 34.66 -23.15
CA GLU A 445 -38.09 35.59 -23.48
C GLU A 445 -39.21 35.63 -22.41
N ASN A 446 -39.40 34.54 -21.66
CA ASN A 446 -40.54 34.36 -20.75
C ASN A 446 -40.15 33.89 -19.32
N PRO A 447 -39.17 34.52 -18.64
CA PRO A 447 -38.66 34.02 -17.35
C PRO A 447 -39.74 33.95 -16.26
N SER A 448 -40.59 34.97 -16.15
CA SER A 448 -41.72 34.97 -15.20
C SER A 448 -42.74 33.85 -15.47
N SER A 449 -42.94 33.49 -16.74
CA SER A 449 -43.86 32.41 -17.13
C SER A 449 -43.32 31.02 -16.79
N ILE A 450 -41.98 30.86 -16.79
CA ILE A 450 -41.35 29.64 -16.29
C ILE A 450 -41.49 29.54 -14.78
N GLU A 451 -41.21 30.62 -14.05
CA GLU A 451 -41.31 30.64 -12.59
C GLU A 451 -42.73 30.28 -12.13
N GLU A 452 -43.75 30.97 -12.67
CA GLU A 452 -45.16 30.73 -12.40
C GLU A 452 -45.61 29.30 -12.83
N SER A 453 -45.11 28.80 -13.96
CA SER A 453 -45.39 27.43 -14.41
C SER A 453 -44.70 26.36 -13.56
N LEU A 454 -43.50 26.64 -13.03
CA LEU A 454 -42.75 25.74 -12.16
C LEU A 454 -43.40 25.66 -10.78
N GLU A 455 -43.74 26.80 -10.18
CA GLU A 455 -44.51 26.90 -8.94
C GLU A 455 -45.82 26.10 -9.05
N LYS A 456 -46.58 26.33 -10.13
CA LYS A 456 -47.83 25.60 -10.37
C LYS A 456 -47.64 24.08 -10.40
N HIS A 457 -46.63 23.58 -11.13
CA HIS A 457 -46.43 22.13 -11.27
C HIS A 457 -45.88 21.48 -10.01
N LEU A 458 -44.95 22.14 -9.31
CA LEU A 458 -44.45 21.65 -8.03
C LEU A 458 -45.59 21.68 -6.98
N ALA A 459 -46.49 22.66 -7.02
CA ALA A 459 -47.69 22.70 -6.16
C ALA A 459 -48.66 21.56 -6.48
N GLU A 460 -48.94 21.30 -7.77
CA GLU A 460 -49.75 20.16 -8.21
C GLU A 460 -49.14 18.81 -7.76
N LEU A 461 -47.83 18.62 -7.89
CA LEU A 461 -47.11 17.43 -7.37
C LEU A 461 -47.18 17.31 -5.85
N THR A 462 -47.08 18.42 -5.12
CA THR A 462 -47.21 18.44 -3.64
C THR A 462 -48.62 18.01 -3.22
N VAL A 463 -49.65 18.51 -3.90
CA VAL A 463 -51.05 18.11 -3.68
C VAL A 463 -51.26 16.63 -3.99
N GLN A 464 -50.69 16.11 -5.09
CA GLN A 464 -50.78 14.68 -5.44
C GLN A 464 -50.15 13.77 -4.37
N GLN A 465 -49.01 14.15 -3.77
CA GLN A 465 -48.36 13.34 -2.73
C GLN A 465 -49.01 13.46 -1.34
N LYS A 466 -49.61 14.61 -0.99
CA LYS A 466 -50.14 14.90 0.36
C LYS A 466 -51.67 14.90 0.46
N GLY A 467 -52.38 14.75 -0.65
CA GLY A 467 -53.82 14.53 -0.75
C GLY A 467 -54.73 15.74 -0.47
N THR A 468 -54.21 16.88 -0.03
CA THR A 468 -55.02 18.08 0.29
C THR A 468 -54.27 19.38 -0.03
N LYS A 469 -54.98 20.39 -0.55
CA LYS A 469 -54.42 21.71 -0.89
C LYS A 469 -53.83 22.47 0.31
N ALA A 470 -54.53 22.48 1.45
CA ALA A 470 -54.07 23.20 2.65
C ALA A 470 -52.71 22.71 3.16
N LYS A 471 -52.46 21.38 3.14
CA LYS A 471 -51.15 20.81 3.49
C LYS A 471 -50.07 21.07 2.44
N ALA A 472 -50.44 21.34 1.19
CA ALA A 472 -49.49 21.83 0.20
C ALA A 472 -49.12 23.28 0.52
N GLU A 473 -50.07 24.20 0.68
CA GLU A 473 -49.81 25.62 0.98
C GLU A 473 -48.93 25.82 2.23
N GLU A 474 -49.14 25.02 3.29
CA GLU A 474 -48.26 24.97 4.48
C GLU A 474 -46.80 24.60 4.12
N ILE A 475 -46.60 23.54 3.33
CA ILE A 475 -45.27 23.10 2.84
C ILE A 475 -44.67 24.13 1.86
N TRP A 476 -45.49 24.88 1.12
CA TRP A 476 -45.04 25.91 0.19
C TRP A 476 -44.52 27.16 0.89
N SER A 477 -45.01 27.44 2.11
CA SER A 477 -44.46 28.47 2.98
C SER A 477 -43.15 28.07 3.69
N ASN A 478 -42.72 26.80 3.60
CA ASN A 478 -41.52 26.29 4.25
C ASN A 478 -40.25 26.70 3.48
N THR A 479 -39.24 27.18 4.23
CA THR A 479 -37.89 27.51 3.77
C THR A 479 -37.25 26.41 2.91
N GLU A 480 -37.55 25.13 3.16
CA GLU A 480 -37.05 24.00 2.36
C GLU A 480 -37.57 24.00 0.92
N THR A 481 -38.84 24.37 0.70
CA THR A 481 -39.44 24.44 -0.64
C THR A 481 -38.90 25.64 -1.43
N GLN A 482 -38.61 26.76 -0.75
CA GLN A 482 -37.92 27.90 -1.39
C GLN A 482 -36.50 27.53 -1.82
N GLN A 483 -35.73 26.84 -0.96
CA GLN A 483 -34.38 26.35 -1.33
C GLN A 483 -34.40 25.39 -2.52
N LEU A 484 -35.45 24.58 -2.65
CA LEU A 484 -35.67 23.71 -3.81
C LEU A 484 -35.96 24.52 -5.08
N LYS A 485 -36.84 25.54 -5.01
CA LYS A 485 -37.14 26.46 -6.12
C LYS A 485 -35.87 27.18 -6.60
N ASP A 486 -35.11 27.77 -5.68
CA ASP A 486 -33.85 28.46 -5.98
C ASP A 486 -32.82 27.52 -6.65
N PHE A 487 -32.73 26.28 -6.17
CA PHE A 487 -31.87 25.26 -6.76
C PHE A 487 -32.29 24.90 -8.20
N ILE A 488 -33.58 24.72 -8.48
CA ILE A 488 -34.07 24.38 -9.82
C ILE A 488 -33.82 25.55 -10.78
N MET A 489 -34.20 26.78 -10.40
CA MET A 489 -34.03 27.98 -11.23
C MET A 489 -32.55 28.24 -11.56
N MET A 490 -31.65 28.13 -10.58
CA MET A 490 -30.21 28.30 -10.84
C MET A 490 -29.61 27.13 -11.63
N SER A 491 -30.13 25.91 -11.50
CA SER A 491 -29.73 24.78 -12.34
C SER A 491 -30.12 24.99 -13.80
N LEU A 492 -31.33 25.49 -14.07
CA LEU A 492 -31.78 25.89 -15.40
C LEU A 492 -30.89 27.00 -15.98
N ASN A 493 -30.65 28.08 -15.22
CA ASN A 493 -29.76 29.18 -15.64
C ASN A 493 -28.35 28.71 -16.00
N ASN A 494 -27.77 27.78 -15.23
CA ASN A 494 -26.46 27.21 -15.57
C ASN A 494 -26.47 26.41 -16.89
N HIS A 495 -27.56 25.72 -17.21
CA HIS A 495 -27.70 25.09 -18.53
C HIS A 495 -27.76 26.12 -19.63
N VAL A 496 -28.54 27.19 -19.47
CA VAL A 496 -28.55 28.31 -20.43
C VAL A 496 -27.14 28.85 -20.68
N ILE A 497 -26.38 29.10 -19.62
CA ILE A 497 -25.00 29.59 -19.67
C ILE A 497 -24.08 28.59 -20.40
N LYS A 498 -24.22 27.28 -20.11
CA LYS A 498 -23.44 26.20 -20.74
C LYS A 498 -23.70 26.10 -22.24
N HIS A 499 -24.96 26.15 -22.66
CA HIS A 499 -25.34 26.13 -24.08
C HIS A 499 -24.86 27.38 -24.83
N LEU A 500 -24.78 28.54 -24.16
CA LEU A 500 -24.19 29.77 -24.71
C LEU A 500 -22.65 29.73 -24.80
N GLY A 501 -22.00 28.60 -24.53
CA GLY A 501 -20.53 28.46 -24.53
C GLY A 501 -19.82 29.23 -23.41
N LYS A 502 -20.57 29.76 -22.44
CA LYS A 502 -20.03 30.53 -21.31
C LYS A 502 -19.70 29.57 -20.15
N ASN A 503 -18.67 29.92 -19.37
CA ASN A 503 -18.17 29.07 -18.27
C ASN A 503 -18.41 29.65 -16.86
N ASN A 504 -19.20 30.72 -16.77
CA ASN A 504 -19.45 31.46 -15.53
C ASN A 504 -20.72 30.93 -14.85
N TYR A 505 -20.61 29.77 -14.21
CA TYR A 505 -21.71 29.09 -13.53
C TYR A 505 -21.81 29.50 -12.05
N GLU A 506 -23.03 29.71 -11.56
CA GLU A 506 -23.32 29.95 -10.14
C GLU A 506 -23.93 28.69 -9.50
N TYR A 507 -23.46 28.27 -8.33
CA TYR A 507 -23.89 27.00 -7.73
C TYR A 507 -24.55 27.26 -6.38
N SER A 508 -25.75 26.70 -6.16
CA SER A 508 -26.39 26.80 -4.84
C SER A 508 -25.51 26.15 -3.76
N PRO A 509 -25.62 26.61 -2.49
CA PRO A 509 -24.99 25.93 -1.36
C PRO A 509 -25.33 24.43 -1.30
N TYR A 510 -26.57 24.08 -1.68
CA TYR A 510 -27.08 22.72 -1.74
C TYR A 510 -26.40 21.86 -2.83
N LEU A 511 -26.37 22.33 -4.07
CA LEU A 511 -25.69 21.65 -5.20
C LEU A 511 -24.21 21.48 -4.92
N MET A 512 -23.57 22.52 -4.38
CA MET A 512 -22.16 22.49 -4.00
C MET A 512 -21.90 21.50 -2.85
N GLY A 513 -22.84 21.34 -1.91
CA GLY A 513 -22.79 20.33 -0.86
C GLY A 513 -22.87 18.90 -1.41
N LEU A 514 -23.85 18.62 -2.26
CA LEU A 514 -24.01 17.32 -2.94
C LEU A 514 -22.80 16.97 -3.80
N ALA A 515 -22.31 17.93 -4.59
CA ALA A 515 -21.13 17.76 -5.43
C ALA A 515 -19.87 17.49 -4.60
N MET A 516 -19.72 18.16 -3.45
CA MET A 516 -18.61 17.91 -2.52
C MET A 516 -18.68 16.52 -1.88
N ASP A 517 -19.86 16.05 -1.44
CA ASP A 517 -20.03 14.70 -0.88
C ASP A 517 -19.66 13.61 -1.90
N GLN A 518 -20.18 13.71 -3.14
CA GLN A 518 -19.81 12.79 -4.22
C GLN A 518 -18.32 12.84 -4.55
N PHE A 519 -17.72 14.04 -4.59
CA PHE A 519 -16.30 14.24 -4.87
C PHE A 519 -15.38 13.66 -3.78
N VAL A 520 -15.73 13.85 -2.51
CA VAL A 520 -15.00 13.30 -1.35
C VAL A 520 -15.12 11.77 -1.29
N ARG A 521 -16.29 11.20 -1.62
CA ARG A 521 -16.47 9.75 -1.74
C ARG A 521 -15.65 9.15 -2.89
N GLY A 522 -15.48 9.87 -3.99
CA GLY A 522 -14.53 9.46 -5.04
C GLY A 522 -14.48 10.37 -6.26
N LYS A 523 -13.36 11.08 -6.44
CA LYS A 523 -13.10 11.97 -7.59
C LYS A 523 -13.41 11.36 -8.97
N ALA A 524 -13.12 10.07 -9.15
CA ALA A 524 -13.37 9.36 -10.41
C ALA A 524 -14.86 9.08 -10.65
N GLN A 525 -15.60 8.70 -9.60
CA GLN A 525 -17.05 8.53 -9.67
C GLN A 525 -17.73 9.88 -9.92
N TYR A 526 -17.35 10.92 -9.17
CA TYR A 526 -17.84 12.27 -9.38
C TYR A 526 -17.59 12.77 -10.81
N LYS A 527 -16.40 12.55 -11.37
CA LYS A 527 -16.10 12.91 -12.75
C LYS A 527 -17.06 12.23 -13.73
N SER A 528 -17.28 10.91 -13.60
CA SER A 528 -18.20 10.18 -14.47
C SER A 528 -19.67 10.57 -14.27
N GLN A 529 -20.08 10.91 -13.05
CA GLN A 529 -21.43 11.42 -12.76
C GLN A 529 -21.61 12.82 -13.37
N ARG A 530 -20.65 13.72 -13.20
CA ARG A 530 -20.63 15.06 -13.81
C ARG A 530 -20.70 15.03 -15.34
N GLU A 531 -20.02 14.09 -15.98
CA GLU A 531 -20.05 13.90 -17.44
C GLU A 531 -21.43 13.43 -17.94
N LYS A 532 -22.20 12.71 -17.11
CA LYS A 532 -23.54 12.17 -17.43
C LYS A 532 -24.71 12.97 -16.83
N SER A 533 -24.41 14.06 -16.12
CA SER A 533 -25.39 14.76 -15.31
C SER A 533 -26.23 15.72 -16.16
N LEU A 534 -27.55 15.58 -16.09
CA LEU A 534 -28.52 16.58 -16.57
C LEU A 534 -28.56 17.86 -15.70
N VAL A 535 -27.67 18.00 -14.72
CA VAL A 535 -27.42 19.24 -13.96
C VAL A 535 -25.96 19.66 -14.17
N VAL A 536 -25.69 20.95 -14.39
CA VAL A 536 -24.32 21.47 -14.51
C VAL A 536 -23.59 21.36 -13.17
N MET A 537 -22.79 20.32 -13.00
CA MET A 537 -22.05 20.05 -11.76
C MET A 537 -20.72 20.85 -11.69
N PRO A 538 -20.30 21.33 -10.50
CA PRO A 538 -19.02 22.01 -10.28
C PRO A 538 -17.80 21.34 -10.92
N SER A 539 -16.83 22.12 -11.39
CA SER A 539 -15.57 21.54 -11.88
C SER A 539 -14.77 20.89 -10.75
N LEU A 540 -13.92 19.91 -11.08
CA LEU A 540 -13.00 19.30 -10.11
C LEU A 540 -12.14 20.36 -9.40
N GLY A 541 -11.58 21.32 -10.16
CA GLY A 541 -10.79 22.43 -9.59
C GLY A 541 -11.60 23.35 -8.68
N THR A 542 -12.89 23.58 -8.98
CA THR A 542 -13.79 24.34 -8.09
C THR A 542 -13.95 23.65 -6.74
N LEU A 543 -14.15 22.32 -6.75
CA LEU A 543 -14.26 21.52 -5.53
C LEU A 543 -12.92 21.40 -4.79
N GLU A 544 -11.81 21.23 -5.50
CA GLU A 544 -10.46 21.20 -4.90
C GLU A 544 -10.12 22.52 -4.22
N ASN A 545 -10.40 23.66 -4.87
CA ASN A 545 -10.22 24.98 -4.29
C ASN A 545 -11.13 25.20 -3.07
N LYS A 546 -12.39 24.74 -3.12
CA LYS A 546 -13.32 24.87 -1.98
C LYS A 546 -12.94 23.94 -0.83
N LEU A 547 -12.47 22.72 -1.11
CA LEU A 547 -11.95 21.79 -0.10
C LEU A 547 -10.67 22.33 0.54
N HIS A 548 -9.77 22.94 -0.23
CA HIS A 548 -8.56 23.60 0.27
C HIS A 548 -8.90 24.78 1.20
N ARG A 549 -9.93 25.57 0.87
CA ARG A 549 -10.44 26.64 1.77
C ARG A 549 -11.10 26.10 3.04
N LEU A 550 -11.52 24.84 3.05
CA LEU A 550 -12.08 24.13 4.21
C LEU A 550 -11.01 23.28 4.96
N LYS A 551 -9.71 23.49 4.68
CA LYS A 551 -8.60 22.81 5.35
C LYS A 551 -8.69 23.05 6.86
N VAL A 552 -8.84 21.96 7.60
CA VAL A 552 -8.84 21.98 9.07
C VAL A 552 -7.40 22.23 9.57
N ARG A 553 -7.27 23.11 10.55
CA ARG A 553 -6.01 23.35 11.27
C ARG A 553 -5.83 22.34 12.40
N GLU A 554 -4.58 22.02 12.67
CA GLU A 554 -4.19 21.26 13.85
C GLU A 554 -4.60 22.00 15.13
N GLY A 555 -5.15 21.29 16.12
CA GLY A 555 -5.68 21.84 17.36
C GLY A 555 -6.93 22.72 17.22
N GLU A 556 -6.94 23.68 16.31
CA GLU A 556 -7.99 24.69 16.14
C GLU A 556 -9.14 24.24 15.22
N CYS A 557 -9.80 23.12 15.56
CA CYS A 557 -10.98 22.66 14.82
C CYS A 557 -12.30 23.27 15.33
N VAL A 558 -12.35 24.61 15.43
CA VAL A 558 -13.56 25.36 15.86
C VAL A 558 -14.76 25.02 14.97
N ILE A 559 -14.54 24.96 13.65
CA ILE A 559 -15.55 24.63 12.63
C ILE A 559 -16.31 23.33 12.93
N MET A 560 -15.67 22.30 13.49
CA MET A 560 -16.36 21.04 13.79
C MET A 560 -17.23 21.13 15.05
N HIS A 561 -16.83 21.93 16.03
CA HIS A 561 -17.63 22.21 17.22
C HIS A 561 -18.81 23.15 16.90
N GLU A 562 -18.61 24.14 16.03
CA GLU A 562 -19.68 25.00 15.50
C GLU A 562 -20.68 24.20 14.67
N LYS A 563 -20.21 23.33 13.76
CA LYS A 563 -21.09 22.39 13.04
C LYS A 563 -21.90 21.53 14.01
N LEU A 564 -21.26 20.99 15.05
CA LEU A 564 -21.93 20.20 16.07
C LEU A 564 -23.02 21.03 16.77
N LYS A 565 -22.70 22.26 17.20
CA LYS A 565 -23.67 23.20 17.77
C LYS A 565 -24.82 23.53 16.81
N LEU A 566 -24.56 23.74 15.53
CA LEU A 566 -25.57 23.98 14.49
C LEU A 566 -26.47 22.77 14.25
N TYR A 567 -25.92 21.55 14.22
CA TYR A 567 -26.71 20.31 14.11
C TYR A 567 -27.57 20.04 15.35
N ASN A 568 -27.10 20.45 16.53
CA ASN A 568 -27.79 20.23 17.80
C ASN A 568 -28.83 21.32 18.09
N GLY A 569 -28.60 22.53 17.58
CA GLY A 569 -29.38 23.72 17.91
C GLY A 569 -29.34 24.01 19.41
N THR A 570 -30.50 24.05 20.04
CA THR A 570 -30.65 24.22 21.50
C THR A 570 -30.61 22.91 22.29
N LYS A 571 -30.57 21.74 21.62
CA LYS A 571 -30.60 20.44 22.32
C LYS A 571 -29.24 20.10 22.89
N THR A 572 -29.20 19.75 24.17
CA THR A 572 -28.00 19.15 24.78
C THR A 572 -27.88 17.70 24.32
N ILE A 573 -26.75 17.34 23.70
CA ILE A 573 -26.41 15.95 23.39
C ILE A 573 -25.51 15.41 24.50
N VAL A 574 -25.79 14.21 24.98
CA VAL A 574 -25.00 13.51 26.01
C VAL A 574 -24.13 12.44 25.35
N GLY A 575 -22.90 12.25 25.84
CA GLY A 575 -21.95 11.34 25.23
C GLY A 575 -20.58 11.27 25.90
N GLN A 576 -19.63 10.67 25.19
CA GLN A 576 -18.26 10.45 25.63
C GLN A 576 -17.25 11.01 24.62
N LEU A 577 -16.10 11.44 25.13
CA LEU A 577 -14.91 11.71 24.33
C LEU A 577 -14.15 10.41 24.05
N MET A 578 -13.51 10.34 22.90
CA MET A 578 -12.64 9.23 22.51
C MET A 578 -11.37 9.80 21.88
N CYS A 579 -10.20 9.32 22.30
CA CYS A 579 -8.92 9.62 21.65
C CYS A 579 -8.18 8.33 21.28
N ASP A 580 -7.48 8.36 20.15
CA ASP A 580 -6.57 7.30 19.72
C ASP A 580 -5.50 7.87 18.79
N GLU A 581 -4.31 7.27 18.81
CA GLU A 581 -3.16 7.72 18.04
C GLU A 581 -2.97 6.87 16.77
N MET A 582 -2.99 7.54 15.62
CA MET A 582 -2.81 6.91 14.32
C MET A 582 -1.41 7.16 13.78
N LYS A 583 -0.68 6.08 13.51
CA LYS A 583 0.62 6.16 12.84
C LYS A 583 0.48 6.57 11.38
N LEU A 584 1.23 7.61 10.99
CA LEU A 584 1.29 8.14 9.64
C LEU A 584 2.48 7.55 8.87
N LYS A 585 2.41 7.64 7.53
CA LYS A 585 3.58 7.41 6.67
C LYS A 585 4.38 8.70 6.65
N GLY A 586 5.36 8.80 7.54
CA GLY A 586 6.20 10.00 7.70
C GLY A 586 6.99 10.31 6.44
N GLU A 587 6.49 11.29 5.68
CA GLU A 587 7.18 11.93 4.55
C GLU A 587 6.98 13.45 4.70
N VAL A 588 8.07 14.21 4.66
CA VAL A 588 8.01 15.68 4.60
C VAL A 588 7.79 16.09 3.16
N LEU A 589 6.73 16.86 2.90
CA LEU A 589 6.28 17.27 1.57
C LEU A 589 6.31 18.79 1.47
N LEU A 590 7.02 19.35 0.48
CA LEU A 590 6.93 20.76 0.15
C LEU A 590 5.80 20.98 -0.85
N ASN A 591 4.79 21.77 -0.50
CA ASN A 591 3.80 22.25 -1.45
C ASN A 591 4.41 23.40 -2.27
N THR A 592 4.90 23.10 -3.47
CA THR A 592 5.57 24.07 -4.35
C THR A 592 4.68 25.24 -4.80
N ASN A 593 3.37 25.17 -4.59
CA ASN A 593 2.44 26.24 -4.97
C ASN A 593 2.18 27.23 -3.82
N SER A 594 2.37 26.83 -2.55
CA SER A 594 2.21 27.69 -1.37
C SER A 594 3.52 27.92 -0.60
N ASN A 595 4.61 27.23 -0.98
CA ASN A 595 5.85 27.07 -0.21
C ASN A 595 5.66 26.53 1.22
N GLU A 596 4.49 25.96 1.52
CA GLU A 596 4.18 25.34 2.81
C GLU A 596 4.87 23.97 2.91
N VAL A 597 5.63 23.76 3.99
CA VAL A 597 6.17 22.44 4.34
C VAL A 597 5.10 21.69 5.14
N VAL A 598 4.76 20.48 4.70
CA VAL A 598 3.76 19.59 5.30
C VAL A 598 4.45 18.32 5.80
N GLY A 599 3.99 17.76 6.92
CA GLY A 599 4.58 16.55 7.50
C GLY A 599 5.80 16.83 8.40
N VAL A 600 6.00 18.08 8.80
CA VAL A 600 6.69 18.45 10.04
C VAL A 600 5.66 18.86 11.07
N THR A 601 5.93 18.54 12.32
CA THR A 601 5.18 18.98 13.50
C THR A 601 6.08 19.93 14.29
N GLU A 602 5.49 21.03 14.72
CA GLU A 602 5.94 21.73 15.91
C GLU A 602 5.45 20.88 17.08
N ASP A 603 6.32 19.97 17.57
CA ASP A 603 5.97 19.04 18.65
C ASP A 603 5.31 19.82 19.79
N PHE A 604 4.05 19.47 20.11
CA PHE A 604 3.14 20.26 20.94
C PHE A 604 3.91 20.99 22.03
N CYS A 605 3.97 22.31 21.93
CA CYS A 605 4.70 23.15 22.87
C CYS A 605 3.92 23.16 24.19
N SER A 606 4.08 22.07 24.96
CA SER A 606 3.57 21.94 26.33
C SER A 606 3.85 23.25 27.05
N THR A 607 2.86 23.76 27.78
CA THR A 607 3.00 25.04 28.48
C THR A 607 4.23 25.04 29.39
N LYS A 608 4.67 23.87 29.87
CA LYS A 608 5.95 23.67 30.55
C LYS A 608 7.18 23.98 29.69
N LYS A 609 7.27 23.50 28.44
CA LYS A 609 8.37 23.84 27.50
C LYS A 609 8.43 25.35 27.25
N ILE A 610 7.26 25.98 27.04
CA ILE A 610 7.14 27.43 26.84
C ILE A 610 7.61 28.18 28.10
N LEU A 611 7.11 27.81 29.28
CA LEU A 611 7.50 28.42 30.55
C LEU A 611 8.99 28.22 30.86
N THR A 612 9.53 27.03 30.62
CA THR A 612 10.96 26.74 30.80
C THR A 612 11.82 27.61 29.87
N SER A 613 11.50 27.73 28.58
CA SER A 613 12.19 28.68 27.69
C SER A 613 12.05 30.15 28.13
N MET A 614 10.86 30.56 28.59
CA MET A 614 10.64 31.91 29.14
C MET A 614 11.45 32.19 30.42
N ILE A 615 11.75 31.16 31.22
CA ILE A 615 12.54 31.26 32.46
C ILE A 615 14.04 31.19 32.18
N ASP A 616 14.47 30.26 31.33
CA ASP A 616 15.89 29.98 31.05
C ASP A 616 16.49 30.97 30.05
N GLY A 617 15.65 31.75 29.33
CA GLY A 617 16.08 32.78 28.38
C GLY A 617 16.56 32.24 27.02
N ASP A 618 16.67 30.92 26.90
CA ASP A 618 16.92 30.23 25.63
C ASP A 618 15.72 30.42 24.69
N ALA A 619 15.98 30.79 23.44
CA ALA A 619 14.98 30.76 22.40
C ALA A 619 14.39 29.34 22.30
N ILE A 620 13.06 29.21 22.19
CA ILE A 620 12.40 27.93 21.92
C ILE A 620 13.03 27.39 20.64
N GLY A 621 13.91 26.38 20.78
CA GLY A 621 14.57 25.79 19.64
C GLY A 621 13.51 25.21 18.72
N GLU A 622 13.40 25.75 17.50
CA GLU A 622 12.48 25.29 16.46
C GLU A 622 12.89 23.88 15.98
N SER A 623 12.75 22.88 16.85
CA SER A 623 12.98 21.48 16.53
C SER A 623 11.79 20.92 15.77
N TYR A 624 11.58 21.41 14.55
CA TYR A 624 10.63 20.83 13.59
C TYR A 624 10.98 19.36 13.38
N GLN A 625 10.16 18.48 13.95
CA GLN A 625 10.35 17.04 13.79
C GLN A 625 9.45 16.51 12.67
N PRO A 626 9.87 15.49 11.91
CA PRO A 626 8.98 14.83 10.96
C PRO A 626 7.76 14.26 11.69
N THR A 627 6.57 14.61 11.24
CA THR A 627 5.33 14.05 11.77
C THR A 627 5.30 12.55 11.52
N THR A 628 5.18 11.75 12.58
CA THR A 628 5.05 10.29 12.46
C THR A 628 3.71 9.75 12.96
N HIS A 629 2.98 10.51 13.77
CA HIS A 629 1.66 10.12 14.28
C HIS A 629 0.68 11.32 14.28
N VAL A 630 -0.61 11.01 14.41
CA VAL A 630 -1.69 11.97 14.68
C VAL A 630 -2.59 11.44 15.77
N ASN A 631 -2.78 12.19 16.85
CA ASN A 631 -3.79 11.92 17.86
C ASN A 631 -5.12 12.53 17.42
N GLN A 632 -6.16 11.71 17.28
CA GLN A 632 -7.48 12.13 16.80
C GLN A 632 -8.50 12.06 17.93
N TRP A 633 -9.14 13.19 18.21
CA TRP A 633 -10.25 13.26 19.16
C TRP A 633 -11.60 13.16 18.46
N ARG A 634 -12.54 12.46 19.10
CA ARG A 634 -13.91 12.26 18.63
C ARG A 634 -14.90 12.39 19.79
N TYR A 635 -16.09 12.87 19.49
CA TYR A 635 -17.26 12.72 20.38
C TYR A 635 -18.09 11.53 19.90
N ARG A 636 -18.65 10.76 20.82
CA ARG A 636 -19.67 9.75 20.55
C ARG A 636 -20.86 10.00 21.45
N ASP A 637 -22.02 10.24 20.87
CA ASP A 637 -23.26 10.39 21.66
C ASP A 637 -23.79 9.04 22.15
N VAL A 638 -24.70 9.08 23.13
CA VAL A 638 -25.35 7.88 23.70
C VAL A 638 -26.16 7.08 22.68
N ASN A 639 -26.52 7.66 21.54
CA ASN A 639 -27.15 6.96 20.41
C ASN A 639 -26.12 6.29 19.47
N GLY A 640 -24.84 6.33 19.85
CA GLY A 640 -23.73 5.71 19.13
C GLY A 640 -23.17 6.52 17.96
N LYS A 641 -23.74 7.68 17.62
CA LYS A 641 -23.29 8.52 16.49
C LYS A 641 -22.02 9.26 16.87
N THR A 642 -21.06 9.24 15.95
CA THR A 642 -19.71 9.77 16.17
C THR A 642 -19.44 11.03 15.36
N TYR A 643 -18.69 11.96 15.96
CA TYR A 643 -18.31 13.25 15.39
C TYR A 643 -16.80 13.42 15.53
N ASN A 644 -16.10 13.76 14.44
CA ASN A 644 -14.69 14.15 14.52
C ASN A 644 -14.58 15.53 15.16
N LEU A 645 -13.64 15.70 16.09
CA LEU A 645 -13.35 16.96 16.77
C LEU A 645 -11.99 17.48 16.27
N CYS A 646 -11.08 17.81 17.18
CA CYS A 646 -9.71 18.20 16.88
C CYS A 646 -8.78 17.00 16.61
N PHE A 647 -7.63 17.29 16.01
CA PHE A 647 -6.50 16.37 15.89
C PHE A 647 -5.19 17.14 16.13
N TRP A 648 -4.16 16.40 16.53
CA TRP A 648 -2.81 16.91 16.77
C TRP A 648 -1.77 15.98 16.15
N PHE A 649 -0.85 16.53 15.37
CA PHE A 649 0.31 15.83 14.83
C PHE A 649 1.40 15.73 15.90
N ASN A 650 2.21 14.68 15.85
CA ASN A 650 3.38 14.56 16.74
C ASN A 650 4.49 13.67 16.13
N SER A 651 5.70 13.78 16.69
CA SER A 651 6.89 13.04 16.26
C SER A 651 6.94 11.56 16.72
N GLY A 652 5.93 11.10 17.47
CA GLY A 652 5.86 9.80 18.12
C GLY A 652 6.21 9.84 19.61
N SER A 653 6.21 11.03 20.21
CA SER A 653 6.60 11.29 21.61
C SER A 653 5.48 11.85 22.50
N LEU A 654 4.22 11.76 22.07
CA LEU A 654 3.07 12.38 22.74
C LEU A 654 2.94 11.93 24.21
N SER A 655 3.17 12.86 25.13
CA SER A 655 3.19 12.61 26.57
C SER A 655 1.82 12.69 27.24
N GLY A 656 1.71 12.14 28.46
CA GLY A 656 0.50 12.24 29.27
C GLY A 656 0.11 13.68 29.67
N ASP A 657 1.08 14.60 29.71
CA ASP A 657 0.84 16.02 30.00
C ASP A 657 0.23 16.73 28.78
N GLU A 658 0.81 16.53 27.59
CA GLU A 658 0.30 17.08 26.33
C GLU A 658 -1.10 16.52 26.00
N LEU A 659 -1.36 15.25 26.37
CA LEU A 659 -2.69 14.65 26.31
C LEU A 659 -3.72 15.31 27.27
N LEU A 660 -3.28 15.83 28.42
CA LEU A 660 -4.14 16.52 29.40
C LEU A 660 -4.54 17.91 28.88
N ASP A 661 -3.59 18.63 28.28
CA ASP A 661 -3.85 19.91 27.63
C ASP A 661 -4.86 19.75 26.48
N GLN A 662 -4.65 18.76 25.60
CA GLN A 662 -5.59 18.41 24.53
C GLN A 662 -6.97 18.00 25.07
N PHE A 663 -7.00 17.20 26.15
CA PHE A 663 -8.26 16.79 26.78
C PHE A 663 -9.08 18.00 27.25
N HIS A 664 -8.45 18.93 27.99
CA HIS A 664 -9.13 20.12 28.51
C HIS A 664 -9.66 21.01 27.37
N GLU A 665 -8.87 21.23 26.32
CA GLU A 665 -9.29 22.02 25.15
C GLU A 665 -10.52 21.42 24.47
N VAL A 666 -10.52 20.08 24.27
CA VAL A 666 -11.65 19.36 23.66
C VAL A 666 -12.88 19.38 24.57
N LEU A 667 -12.72 19.11 25.87
CA LEU A 667 -13.82 19.10 26.85
C LEU A 667 -14.54 20.45 26.89
N ILE A 668 -13.79 21.55 27.04
CA ILE A 668 -14.36 22.91 27.10
C ILE A 668 -15.12 23.25 25.82
N ARG A 669 -14.60 22.86 24.65
CA ARG A 669 -15.25 23.11 23.35
C ARG A 669 -16.51 22.25 23.15
N CYS A 670 -16.52 21.00 23.60
CA CYS A 670 -17.72 20.17 23.59
C CYS A 670 -18.82 20.75 24.49
N GLU A 671 -18.51 21.09 25.74
CA GLU A 671 -19.49 21.66 26.68
C GLU A 671 -20.06 23.00 26.14
N LYS A 672 -19.23 23.87 25.55
CA LYS A 672 -19.67 25.11 24.85
C LYS A 672 -20.51 24.88 23.59
N ALA A 673 -20.48 23.68 23.02
CA ALA A 673 -21.30 23.25 21.88
C ALA A 673 -22.57 22.49 22.29
N ASN A 674 -22.97 22.58 23.57
CA ASN A 674 -24.07 21.81 24.18
C ASN A 674 -23.86 20.28 24.08
N CYS A 675 -22.61 19.83 24.09
CA CYS A 675 -22.24 18.41 24.14
C CYS A 675 -21.73 18.06 25.54
N ARG A 676 -22.63 17.54 26.37
CA ARG A 676 -22.37 17.16 27.76
C ARG A 676 -21.55 15.87 27.79
N VAL A 677 -20.31 15.98 28.25
CA VAL A 677 -19.39 14.84 28.38
C VAL A 677 -19.66 14.13 29.70
N LEU A 678 -19.98 12.84 29.64
CA LEU A 678 -20.06 11.95 30.80
C LEU A 678 -18.86 11.00 30.89
N GLY A 679 -18.14 10.76 29.80
CA GLY A 679 -17.05 9.79 29.78
C GLY A 679 -15.91 10.17 28.85
N MET A 680 -14.76 9.55 29.07
CA MET A 680 -13.61 9.55 28.19
C MET A 680 -13.16 8.11 27.95
N THR A 681 -13.01 7.71 26.69
CA THR A 681 -12.42 6.41 26.30
C THR A 681 -11.07 6.61 25.62
N SER A 682 -10.07 5.83 26.03
CA SER A 682 -8.73 5.84 25.43
C SER A 682 -8.14 4.43 25.33
N ASP A 683 -7.07 4.22 24.55
CA ASP A 683 -6.29 2.98 24.62
C ASP A 683 -5.47 2.90 25.92
N ALA A 684 -5.09 1.70 26.36
CA ALA A 684 -4.31 1.45 27.57
C ALA A 684 -2.79 1.68 27.41
N GLY A 685 -2.37 2.48 26.41
CA GLY A 685 -0.99 2.91 26.24
C GLY A 685 -0.48 3.72 27.43
N GLY A 686 0.83 3.64 27.72
CA GLY A 686 1.41 4.22 28.94
C GLY A 686 1.14 5.71 29.15
N ASN A 687 1.11 6.51 28.08
CA ASN A 687 0.82 7.95 28.15
C ASN A 687 -0.67 8.25 28.40
N ASN A 688 -1.59 7.40 27.91
CA ASN A 688 -3.02 7.48 28.22
C ASN A 688 -3.31 7.03 29.66
N ALA A 689 -2.60 5.99 30.14
CA ALA A 689 -2.66 5.59 31.54
C ALA A 689 -2.12 6.71 32.47
N ARG A 690 -1.08 7.43 32.04
CA ARG A 690 -0.58 8.63 32.72
C ARG A 690 -1.61 9.77 32.70
N LEU A 691 -2.28 10.03 31.57
CA LEU A 691 -3.38 10.99 31.49
C LEU A 691 -4.46 10.68 32.53
N PHE A 692 -4.95 9.43 32.59
CA PHE A 692 -5.97 9.04 33.58
C PHE A 692 -5.49 9.18 35.02
N ARG A 693 -4.19 9.01 35.28
CA ARG A 693 -3.59 9.30 36.60
C ARG A 693 -3.60 10.80 36.91
N LEU A 694 -3.21 11.65 35.97
CA LEU A 694 -3.22 13.11 36.11
C LEU A 694 -4.64 13.66 36.34
N LEU A 695 -5.64 13.16 35.59
CA LEU A 695 -7.06 13.53 35.76
C LEU A 695 -7.61 13.23 37.16
N ARG A 696 -7.02 12.26 37.88
CA ARG A 696 -7.35 11.91 39.28
C ARG A 696 -6.43 12.58 40.32
N GLY A 697 -5.78 13.70 39.97
CA GLY A 697 -4.85 14.39 40.85
C GLY A 697 -3.62 13.56 41.24
N ASP A 698 -3.08 12.80 40.28
CA ASP A 698 -1.99 11.82 40.43
C ASP A 698 -2.27 10.64 41.39
N THR A 699 -3.52 10.46 41.83
CA THR A 699 -3.93 9.32 42.68
C THR A 699 -3.61 7.97 42.01
N THR A 700 -2.83 7.14 42.70
CA THR A 700 -2.49 5.77 42.31
C THR A 700 -3.70 4.85 42.47
N VAL A 701 -3.97 4.04 41.46
CA VAL A 701 -5.01 2.99 41.51
C VAL A 701 -4.55 1.89 42.49
N PRO A 702 -5.39 1.46 43.45
CA PRO A 702 -5.04 0.40 44.40
C PRO A 702 -4.90 -0.96 43.68
N GLU A 703 -4.19 -1.90 44.30
CA GLU A 703 -4.20 -3.29 43.85
C GLU A 703 -5.55 -3.93 44.19
N GLY A 704 -6.23 -4.50 43.19
CA GLY A 704 -7.54 -5.13 43.36
C GLY A 704 -8.22 -5.40 42.00
N GLY A 705 -9.24 -6.26 42.02
CA GLY A 705 -10.07 -6.55 40.83
C GLY A 705 -11.21 -5.55 40.61
N TRP A 706 -11.60 -4.83 41.66
CA TRP A 706 -12.69 -3.84 41.65
C TRP A 706 -12.15 -2.50 42.15
N LEU A 707 -12.56 -1.42 41.49
CA LEU A 707 -12.13 -0.06 41.80
C LEU A 707 -13.35 0.75 42.25
N GLY A 708 -13.18 1.55 43.30
CA GLY A 708 -14.20 2.54 43.68
C GLY A 708 -14.38 3.61 42.60
N ILE A 709 -15.58 4.21 42.57
CA ILE A 709 -15.98 5.23 41.58
C ILE A 709 -15.01 6.42 41.52
N GLU A 710 -14.34 6.73 42.63
CA GLU A 710 -13.30 7.76 42.78
C GLU A 710 -12.00 7.45 42.00
N PHE A 711 -11.73 6.19 41.65
CA PHE A 711 -10.58 5.78 40.84
C PHE A 711 -10.90 5.67 39.34
N VAL A 712 -12.19 5.70 38.97
CA VAL A 712 -12.68 5.62 37.58
C VAL A 712 -13.41 6.88 37.13
N SER A 713 -13.46 7.93 37.95
CA SER A 713 -14.05 9.22 37.56
C SER A 713 -13.24 10.40 38.11
N PHE A 714 -13.49 11.59 37.56
CA PHE A 714 -12.97 12.86 38.07
C PHE A 714 -14.02 13.96 37.89
N LYS A 715 -13.92 15.00 38.72
CA LYS A 715 -14.82 16.16 38.66
C LYS A 715 -14.54 16.95 37.37
N ASN A 716 -15.59 17.21 36.60
CA ASN A 716 -15.51 18.02 35.39
C ASN A 716 -15.01 19.43 35.75
N PRO A 717 -13.85 19.88 35.23
CA PRO A 717 -13.30 21.19 35.57
C PRO A 717 -14.11 22.37 34.99
N TYR A 718 -15.01 22.11 34.03
CA TYR A 718 -15.82 23.14 33.37
C TYR A 718 -17.25 23.15 33.89
N LYS A 719 -17.54 24.06 34.83
CA LYS A 719 -18.92 24.41 35.22
C LYS A 719 -19.51 25.44 34.25
N ILE A 720 -20.71 25.17 33.73
CA ILE A 720 -21.44 26.11 32.88
C ILE A 720 -22.14 27.19 33.72
N SER A 721 -22.64 26.82 34.91
CA SER A 721 -23.19 27.76 35.91
C SER A 721 -22.62 27.47 37.30
N ARG A 722 -22.63 28.47 38.19
CA ARG A 722 -22.33 28.29 39.62
C ARG A 722 -23.35 27.36 40.30
N ASP A 723 -24.59 27.39 39.84
CA ASP A 723 -25.72 26.66 40.42
C ASP A 723 -25.83 25.21 39.90
N GLU A 724 -24.99 24.82 38.92
CA GLU A 724 -24.93 23.42 38.49
C GLU A 724 -24.22 22.55 39.56
N PRO A 725 -24.79 21.38 39.91
CA PRO A 725 -24.12 20.42 40.78
C PRO A 725 -22.82 19.95 40.13
N ASP A 726 -21.88 19.50 40.96
CA ASP A 726 -20.62 18.92 40.47
C ASP A 726 -20.92 17.75 39.54
N ARG A 727 -20.45 17.85 38.29
CA ARG A 727 -20.56 16.79 37.28
C ARG A 727 -19.25 16.01 37.26
N PHE A 728 -19.35 14.70 37.04
CA PHE A 728 -18.20 13.81 36.92
C PHE A 728 -18.05 13.34 35.47
N VAL A 729 -16.81 13.05 35.07
CA VAL A 729 -16.45 12.40 33.81
C VAL A 729 -15.76 11.09 34.15
N HIS A 730 -16.23 10.00 33.58
CA HIS A 730 -15.74 8.65 33.84
C HIS A 730 -14.63 8.24 32.85
N CYS A 731 -13.58 7.58 33.32
CA CYS A 731 -12.39 7.20 32.57
C CYS A 731 -12.44 5.71 32.19
N PHE A 732 -12.53 5.42 30.90
CA PHE A 732 -12.60 4.05 30.37
C PHE A 732 -11.40 3.73 29.49
N PHE A 733 -10.78 2.57 29.70
CA PHE A 733 -9.91 1.99 28.67
C PHE A 733 -10.74 1.27 27.61
N CYS A 734 -10.25 1.25 26.37
CA CYS A 734 -10.94 0.60 25.27
C CYS A 734 -11.13 -0.91 25.53
N SER A 735 -12.37 -1.35 25.72
CA SER A 735 -12.70 -2.75 26.08
C SER A 735 -12.17 -3.75 25.05
N THR A 736 -12.10 -3.40 23.77
CA THR A 736 -11.50 -4.27 22.74
C THR A 736 -9.99 -4.42 22.88
N HIS A 737 -9.29 -3.41 23.41
CA HIS A 737 -7.87 -3.51 23.76
C HIS A 737 -7.68 -4.35 25.03
N GLY A 738 -8.54 -4.18 26.04
CA GLY A 738 -8.59 -5.06 27.22
C GLY A 738 -8.77 -6.53 26.85
N LEU A 739 -9.79 -6.86 26.04
CA LEU A 739 -10.04 -8.22 25.56
C LEU A 739 -8.84 -8.81 24.79
N LYS A 740 -8.24 -8.02 23.87
CA LYS A 740 -7.03 -8.44 23.15
C LYS A 740 -5.87 -8.68 24.13
N ALA A 741 -5.67 -7.81 25.11
CA ALA A 741 -4.61 -7.93 26.11
C ALA A 741 -4.78 -9.19 26.96
N MET A 742 -5.98 -9.42 27.51
CA MET A 742 -6.30 -10.63 28.29
C MET A 742 -6.01 -11.91 27.49
N ARG A 743 -6.54 -12.00 26.26
CA ARG A 743 -6.27 -13.13 25.35
C ARG A 743 -4.79 -13.28 25.05
N ASN A 744 -4.07 -12.19 24.78
CA ASN A 744 -2.62 -12.26 24.54
C ASN A 744 -1.86 -12.72 25.79
N GLN A 745 -2.32 -12.33 26.99
CA GLN A 745 -1.67 -12.67 28.25
C GLN A 745 -1.85 -14.15 28.59
N LEU A 746 -3.05 -14.72 28.43
CA LEU A 746 -3.35 -16.16 28.55
C LEU A 746 -2.39 -17.04 27.71
N PHE A 747 -2.01 -16.55 26.52
CA PHE A 747 -1.13 -17.27 25.61
C PHE A 747 0.37 -17.07 25.91
N THR A 748 0.72 -16.03 26.68
CA THR A 748 2.10 -15.80 27.16
C THR A 748 2.38 -16.32 28.57
N SER A 749 1.35 -16.48 29.41
CA SER A 749 1.46 -17.01 30.78
C SER A 749 1.75 -18.52 30.84
N TRP A 750 1.63 -19.22 29.71
CA TRP A 750 1.75 -20.67 29.59
C TRP A 750 3.16 -21.18 29.25
N ASN A 751 4.17 -20.30 29.12
CA ASN A 751 5.55 -20.73 28.84
C ASN A 751 6.21 -21.35 30.08
N MET A 752 5.97 -22.65 30.31
CA MET A 752 6.56 -23.47 31.39
C MET A 752 8.11 -23.51 31.40
N SER A 753 8.77 -23.10 30.33
CA SER A 753 10.23 -23.22 30.14
C SER A 753 11.02 -21.98 30.58
N GLY A 754 10.82 -21.54 31.84
CA GLY A 754 11.80 -20.86 32.72
C GLY A 754 12.63 -19.65 32.24
N GLY A 755 12.43 -19.13 31.03
CA GLY A 755 13.45 -18.29 30.36
C GLY A 755 13.09 -16.83 30.09
N ASN A 756 11.82 -16.42 30.19
CA ASN A 756 11.39 -15.07 29.79
C ASN A 756 10.22 -14.52 30.62
N GLY A 757 10.49 -14.10 31.86
CA GLY A 757 9.91 -12.93 32.57
C GLY A 757 8.40 -12.71 32.72
N ALA A 758 7.52 -13.46 32.05
CA ALA A 758 6.07 -13.31 32.15
C ALA A 758 5.55 -14.00 33.42
N LYS A 759 4.86 -13.26 34.29
CA LYS A 759 4.17 -13.85 35.44
C LYS A 759 3.11 -14.84 34.93
N ALA A 760 3.16 -16.07 35.42
CA ALA A 760 2.10 -17.05 35.18
C ALA A 760 0.78 -16.54 35.79
N PHE A 761 -0.33 -16.80 35.12
CA PHE A 761 -1.64 -16.67 35.73
C PHE A 761 -1.91 -17.95 36.54
N LEU A 762 -2.32 -17.78 37.79
CA LEU A 762 -2.66 -18.85 38.72
C LEU A 762 -4.10 -18.63 39.20
N GLY A 763 -4.86 -19.72 39.34
CA GLY A 763 -6.14 -19.72 40.05
C GLY A 763 -5.94 -19.59 41.57
N GLU A 764 -7.04 -19.47 42.31
CA GLU A 764 -7.01 -19.36 43.79
C GLU A 764 -6.34 -20.56 44.47
N ASP A 765 -6.44 -21.74 43.85
CA ASP A 765 -5.81 -23.00 44.25
C ASP A 765 -4.36 -23.16 43.77
N GLY A 766 -3.77 -22.12 43.18
CA GLY A 766 -2.43 -22.16 42.59
C GLY A 766 -2.34 -22.91 41.26
N ALA A 767 -3.46 -23.42 40.72
CA ALA A 767 -3.50 -24.12 39.44
C ALA A 767 -3.19 -23.17 38.27
N GLN A 768 -2.49 -23.64 37.24
CA GLN A 768 -2.03 -22.76 36.16
C GLN A 768 -3.15 -22.44 35.17
N ILE A 769 -3.34 -21.14 34.88
CA ILE A 769 -4.27 -20.65 33.87
C ILE A 769 -3.53 -20.49 32.53
N GLY A 770 -4.05 -21.10 31.46
CA GLY A 770 -3.37 -21.07 30.17
C GLY A 770 -4.17 -21.53 28.95
N LYS A 771 -3.51 -21.44 27.79
CA LYS A 771 -4.11 -21.62 26.46
C LYS A 771 -4.49 -23.06 26.10
N PHE A 772 -3.96 -24.07 26.80
CA PHE A 772 -4.11 -25.49 26.41
C PHE A 772 -5.58 -25.94 26.27
N ILE A 773 -6.50 -25.37 27.06
CA ILE A 773 -7.94 -25.67 26.96
C ILE A 773 -8.55 -25.20 25.62
N ILE A 774 -8.01 -24.11 25.05
CA ILE A 774 -8.35 -23.61 23.71
C ILE A 774 -7.67 -24.46 22.63
N GLU A 775 -6.45 -24.95 22.87
CA GLU A 775 -5.75 -25.88 21.98
C GLU A 775 -6.49 -27.22 21.86
N TYR A 776 -7.00 -27.74 22.98
CA TYR A 776 -7.85 -28.94 23.00
C TYR A 776 -9.19 -28.71 22.31
N CYS A 777 -9.84 -27.55 22.51
CA CYS A 777 -11.02 -27.15 21.74
C CYS A 777 -10.72 -27.13 20.23
N HIS A 778 -9.59 -26.53 19.82
CA HIS A 778 -9.18 -26.47 18.42
C HIS A 778 -8.92 -27.86 17.83
N LYS A 779 -8.21 -28.74 18.57
CA LYS A 779 -7.97 -30.13 18.16
C LYS A 779 -9.28 -30.88 17.95
N ARG A 780 -10.26 -30.74 18.86
CA ARG A 780 -11.59 -31.33 18.68
C ARG A 780 -12.32 -30.80 17.44
N GLU A 781 -12.15 -29.53 17.07
CA GLU A 781 -12.66 -29.02 15.79
C GLU A 781 -11.95 -29.64 14.57
N GLN A 782 -10.63 -29.85 14.63
CA GLN A 782 -9.89 -30.57 13.59
C GLN A 782 -10.41 -32.01 13.45
N ASP A 783 -10.61 -32.72 14.57
CA ASP A 783 -11.14 -34.09 14.60
C ASP A 783 -12.61 -34.17 14.12
N ARG A 784 -13.43 -33.12 14.33
CA ARG A 784 -14.78 -33.01 13.75
C ARG A 784 -14.71 -32.86 12.23
N ARG A 785 -13.86 -31.95 11.72
CA ARG A 785 -13.66 -31.71 10.28
C ARG A 785 -13.14 -32.96 9.56
N ALA A 786 -12.19 -33.67 10.16
CA ALA A 786 -11.64 -34.92 9.62
C ALA A 786 -12.70 -36.02 9.47
N ARG A 787 -13.75 -36.00 10.31
CA ARG A 787 -14.93 -36.88 10.23
C ARG A 787 -16.07 -36.34 9.36
N GLY A 788 -15.90 -35.19 8.71
CA GLY A 788 -16.93 -34.55 7.89
C GLY A 788 -18.05 -33.88 8.69
N HIS A 789 -17.89 -33.70 10.00
CA HIS A 789 -18.84 -32.97 10.82
C HIS A 789 -18.62 -31.45 10.74
N THR A 790 -19.69 -30.68 10.94
CA THR A 790 -19.64 -29.22 11.09
C THR A 790 -18.91 -28.83 12.38
N ASN A 791 -18.20 -27.70 12.36
CA ASN A 791 -17.59 -27.14 13.56
C ASN A 791 -18.65 -26.79 14.61
N GLN A 792 -18.35 -26.98 15.90
CA GLN A 792 -19.19 -26.52 17.00
C GLN A 792 -18.82 -25.10 17.46
N THR A 793 -17.56 -24.72 17.28
CA THR A 793 -17.00 -23.42 17.65
C THR A 793 -16.37 -22.71 16.45
N ARG A 794 -16.02 -21.43 16.63
CA ARG A 794 -15.27 -20.64 15.63
C ARG A 794 -13.75 -20.67 15.87
N VAL A 795 -13.26 -21.54 16.76
CA VAL A 795 -11.84 -21.67 17.07
C VAL A 795 -11.07 -22.26 15.87
N ASP A 796 -10.09 -21.50 15.40
CA ASP A 796 -9.21 -21.86 14.29
C ASP A 796 -7.75 -21.55 14.62
N GLU A 797 -6.85 -21.87 13.68
CA GLU A 797 -5.40 -21.68 13.81
C GLU A 797 -5.03 -20.24 14.20
N SER A 798 -5.79 -19.23 13.73
CA SER A 798 -5.56 -17.81 14.08
C SER A 798 -5.89 -17.44 15.53
N VAL A 799 -6.53 -18.35 16.27
CA VAL A 799 -6.79 -18.23 17.70
C VAL A 799 -5.68 -18.90 18.52
N VAL A 800 -5.16 -20.02 18.03
CA VAL A 800 -4.16 -20.84 18.73
C VAL A 800 -2.73 -20.33 18.49
N ASP A 801 -2.37 -20.10 17.24
CA ASP A 801 -1.05 -19.65 16.81
C ASP A 801 -1.04 -18.13 16.64
N ILE A 802 -0.91 -17.43 17.77
CA ILE A 802 -0.95 -15.96 17.82
C ILE A 802 0.32 -15.36 17.22
N ASP A 803 0.25 -15.08 15.92
CA ASP A 803 1.20 -14.28 15.17
C ASP A 803 1.03 -12.75 15.41
N ARG A 804 1.83 -11.93 14.73
CA ARG A 804 1.80 -10.47 14.89
C ARG A 804 0.51 -9.82 14.41
N TRP A 805 -0.27 -10.46 13.53
CA TRP A 805 -1.50 -9.91 12.96
C TRP A 805 -2.73 -10.31 13.79
N SER A 806 -2.85 -11.59 14.11
CA SER A 806 -3.90 -12.17 14.98
C SER A 806 -3.88 -11.56 16.40
N LYS A 807 -2.70 -11.21 16.93
CA LYS A 807 -2.54 -10.45 18.19
C LYS A 807 -3.35 -9.15 18.21
N MET A 808 -3.42 -8.45 17.08
CA MET A 808 -4.15 -7.18 16.92
C MET A 808 -5.61 -7.38 16.48
N ASN A 809 -5.97 -8.56 16.00
CA ASN A 809 -7.31 -8.89 15.52
C ASN A 809 -8.28 -9.15 16.69
N VAL A 810 -9.26 -8.27 16.88
CA VAL A 810 -10.32 -8.41 17.90
C VAL A 810 -11.26 -9.60 17.61
N SER A 811 -11.50 -9.94 16.33
CA SER A 811 -12.31 -11.11 15.97
C SER A 811 -11.65 -12.43 16.39
N ALA A 812 -10.31 -12.48 16.34
CA ALA A 812 -9.55 -13.61 16.87
C ALA A 812 -9.58 -13.68 18.41
N ALA A 813 -9.62 -12.52 19.09
CA ALA A 813 -9.79 -12.48 20.54
C ALA A 813 -11.19 -12.95 20.97
N LEU A 814 -12.25 -12.44 20.32
CA LEU A 814 -13.65 -12.77 20.63
C LEU A 814 -13.92 -14.27 20.62
N LYS A 815 -13.44 -15.01 19.61
CA LYS A 815 -13.61 -16.47 19.46
C LYS A 815 -13.20 -17.28 20.70
N VAL A 816 -12.20 -16.83 21.47
CA VAL A 816 -11.76 -17.48 22.72
C VAL A 816 -12.84 -17.45 23.79
N PHE A 817 -13.58 -16.35 23.84
CA PHE A 817 -14.60 -16.05 24.84
C PHE A 817 -16.02 -16.15 24.25
N GLU A 818 -16.21 -16.72 23.06
CA GLU A 818 -17.55 -16.86 22.48
C GLU A 818 -18.38 -17.90 23.24
N TYR A 819 -19.69 -17.67 23.37
CA TYR A 819 -20.63 -18.58 24.04
C TYR A 819 -20.51 -20.03 23.54
N GLY A 820 -20.37 -20.23 22.23
CA GLY A 820 -20.17 -21.57 21.66
C GLY A 820 -18.88 -22.25 22.12
N THR A 821 -17.78 -21.49 22.19
CA THR A 821 -16.48 -21.97 22.69
C THR A 821 -16.56 -22.35 24.16
N LEU A 822 -17.16 -21.51 25.00
CA LEU A 822 -17.35 -21.82 26.41
C LEU A 822 -18.28 -23.02 26.63
N CYS A 823 -19.35 -23.16 25.87
CA CYS A 823 -20.21 -24.35 25.91
C CYS A 823 -19.48 -25.64 25.49
N GLU A 824 -18.57 -25.59 24.52
CA GLU A 824 -17.76 -26.74 24.10
C GLU A 824 -16.82 -27.19 25.23
N ILE A 825 -16.10 -26.23 25.82
CA ILE A 825 -15.20 -26.46 26.95
C ILE A 825 -15.99 -26.95 28.19
N THR A 826 -17.14 -26.35 28.47
CA THR A 826 -18.05 -26.76 29.56
C THR A 826 -18.41 -28.24 29.45
N ASN A 827 -18.84 -28.68 28.25
CA ASN A 827 -19.23 -30.06 28.00
C ASN A 827 -18.06 -31.04 28.11
N HIS A 828 -16.85 -30.62 27.73
CA HIS A 828 -15.64 -31.40 27.92
C HIS A 828 -15.33 -31.58 29.41
N ILE A 829 -15.25 -30.51 30.20
CA ILE A 829 -14.96 -30.60 31.65
C ILE A 829 -16.00 -31.46 32.37
N TYR A 830 -17.30 -31.30 32.11
CA TYR A 830 -18.33 -32.16 32.70
C TYR A 830 -18.15 -33.65 32.34
N THR A 831 -17.63 -33.95 31.15
CA THR A 831 -17.40 -35.33 30.70
C THR A 831 -16.15 -35.91 31.37
N ASP A 832 -15.08 -35.12 31.47
CA ASP A 832 -13.82 -35.48 32.14
C ASP A 832 -13.99 -35.65 33.66
N LEU A 833 -14.94 -34.92 34.27
CA LEU A 833 -15.37 -35.08 35.67
C LEU A 833 -16.45 -36.18 35.87
N ASN A 834 -16.83 -36.89 34.82
CA ASN A 834 -17.86 -37.94 34.82
C ASN A 834 -19.20 -37.49 35.45
N VAL A 835 -19.72 -36.34 35.01
CA VAL A 835 -20.97 -35.74 35.51
C VAL A 835 -22.13 -36.08 34.56
N ASP A 836 -23.15 -36.75 35.09
CA ASP A 836 -24.39 -37.10 34.37
C ASP A 836 -25.07 -35.83 33.83
N LEU A 837 -25.76 -35.93 32.70
CA LEU A 837 -26.47 -34.82 32.07
C LEU A 837 -27.48 -34.14 33.00
N ARG A 838 -28.07 -34.86 33.97
CA ARG A 838 -29.02 -34.33 34.95
C ARG A 838 -28.37 -33.43 36.00
N ASP A 839 -27.09 -33.63 36.27
CA ASP A 839 -26.32 -32.90 37.29
C ASP A 839 -25.63 -31.63 36.71
N ARG A 840 -25.78 -31.38 35.40
CA ARG A 840 -25.17 -30.22 34.71
C ARG A 840 -26.08 -29.01 34.85
N LEU A 841 -25.51 -27.85 35.18
CA LEU A 841 -26.25 -26.60 35.12
C LEU A 841 -26.66 -26.28 33.68
N GLY A 842 -27.93 -25.91 33.50
CA GLY A 842 -28.51 -25.52 32.22
C GLY A 842 -28.61 -24.00 32.07
N ALA A 843 -28.23 -23.49 30.90
CA ALA A 843 -28.28 -22.05 30.60
C ALA A 843 -29.69 -21.42 30.69
N ASP A 844 -30.75 -22.22 30.63
CA ASP A 844 -32.14 -21.75 30.74
C ASP A 844 -32.46 -21.11 32.09
N GLN A 845 -31.78 -21.52 33.17
CA GLN A 845 -31.95 -20.96 34.52
C GLN A 845 -31.38 -19.53 34.66
N PHE A 846 -30.58 -19.08 33.69
CA PHE A 846 -29.84 -17.82 33.70
C PHE A 846 -30.32 -16.84 32.62
N LYS A 847 -31.54 -17.05 32.09
CA LYS A 847 -32.13 -16.25 31.03
C LYS A 847 -32.86 -15.02 31.58
N GLU A 848 -32.17 -13.88 31.59
CA GLU A 848 -32.75 -12.57 31.89
C GLU A 848 -32.94 -11.75 30.60
N GLY A 849 -34.15 -11.25 30.34
CA GLY A 849 -34.44 -10.45 29.14
C GLY A 849 -34.16 -11.16 27.80
N GLY A 850 -34.03 -12.50 27.80
CA GLY A 850 -33.62 -13.28 26.62
C GLY A 850 -32.10 -13.28 26.35
N GLN A 851 -31.28 -12.79 27.28
CA GLN A 851 -29.83 -13.00 27.30
C GLN A 851 -29.47 -13.97 28.44
N VAL A 852 -28.36 -14.70 28.29
CA VAL A 852 -27.86 -15.61 29.32
C VAL A 852 -26.74 -14.88 30.06
N VAL A 853 -27.00 -14.48 31.31
CA VAL A 853 -26.11 -13.62 32.13
C VAL A 853 -25.64 -14.43 33.35
N GLY A 854 -24.36 -14.33 33.70
CA GLY A 854 -23.77 -15.03 34.85
C GLY A 854 -23.66 -16.56 34.77
N TYR A 855 -24.18 -17.20 33.71
CA TYR A 855 -24.19 -18.66 33.54
C TYR A 855 -22.80 -19.31 33.60
N PHE A 856 -21.82 -18.83 32.82
CA PHE A 856 -20.51 -19.47 32.79
C PHE A 856 -19.73 -19.30 34.12
N PRO A 857 -19.75 -18.12 34.79
CA PRO A 857 -19.29 -18.01 36.18
C PRO A 857 -19.97 -19.00 37.15
N ALA A 858 -21.29 -19.19 37.05
CA ALA A 858 -22.01 -20.16 37.87
C ALA A 858 -21.58 -21.62 37.58
N VAL A 859 -21.33 -21.96 36.31
CA VAL A 859 -20.77 -23.27 35.92
C VAL A 859 -19.35 -23.47 36.47
N ALA A 860 -18.51 -22.43 36.48
CA ALA A 860 -17.17 -22.50 37.09
C ALA A 860 -17.27 -22.78 38.60
N GLY A 861 -18.13 -22.05 39.31
CA GLY A 861 -18.45 -22.33 40.72
C GLY A 861 -18.99 -23.74 40.95
N HIS A 862 -19.81 -24.26 40.03
CA HIS A 862 -20.33 -25.64 40.10
C HIS A 862 -19.22 -26.68 39.90
N PHE A 863 -18.25 -26.47 39.00
CA PHE A 863 -17.08 -27.34 38.89
C PHE A 863 -16.29 -27.36 40.20
N ARG A 864 -16.02 -26.19 40.80
CA ARG A 864 -15.35 -26.10 42.13
C ARG A 864 -16.15 -26.82 43.22
N HIS A 865 -17.48 -26.66 43.22
CA HIS A 865 -18.38 -27.35 44.16
C HIS A 865 -18.34 -28.87 43.99
N LEU A 866 -18.51 -29.39 42.79
CA LEU A 866 -18.48 -30.84 42.48
C LEU A 866 -17.17 -31.50 42.89
N VAL A 867 -16.03 -30.83 42.67
CA VAL A 867 -14.71 -31.34 43.06
C VAL A 867 -14.59 -31.47 44.57
N ARG A 868 -15.08 -30.46 45.32
CA ARG A 868 -15.07 -30.46 46.79
C ARG A 868 -16.04 -31.46 47.39
N ASP A 869 -17.28 -31.50 46.89
CA ASP A 869 -18.38 -32.32 47.40
C ASP A 869 -18.14 -33.81 47.16
N ARG A 870 -17.71 -34.18 45.93
CA ARG A 870 -17.36 -35.57 45.57
C ARG A 870 -15.94 -35.96 45.98
N ASN A 871 -15.18 -35.08 46.64
CA ASN A 871 -13.78 -35.24 47.05
C ASN A 871 -12.88 -35.80 45.93
N LEU A 872 -12.97 -35.20 44.73
CA LEU A 872 -12.28 -35.69 43.54
C LEU A 872 -10.78 -35.35 43.59
N ASN A 873 -9.93 -36.37 43.58
CA ASN A 873 -8.49 -36.20 43.44
C ASN A 873 -8.12 -35.89 41.98
N LEU A 874 -8.17 -34.60 41.62
CA LEU A 874 -7.85 -34.13 40.28
C LEU A 874 -6.35 -34.15 39.97
N GLY A 875 -6.02 -34.55 38.74
CA GLY A 875 -4.69 -34.30 38.16
C GLY A 875 -4.48 -32.81 37.87
N ASP A 876 -3.21 -32.38 37.75
CA ASP A 876 -2.89 -30.96 37.59
C ASP A 876 -3.43 -30.35 36.29
N ASP A 877 -3.55 -31.14 35.22
CA ASP A 877 -4.22 -30.75 33.98
C ASP A 877 -5.72 -30.43 34.21
N GLN A 878 -6.41 -31.22 35.04
CA GLN A 878 -7.83 -31.02 35.35
C GLN A 878 -8.05 -29.79 36.24
N LYS A 879 -7.20 -29.57 37.25
CA LYS A 879 -7.23 -28.35 38.08
C LYS A 879 -6.99 -27.11 37.21
N SER A 880 -5.95 -27.17 36.38
CA SER A 880 -5.60 -26.11 35.42
C SER A 880 -6.74 -25.86 34.43
N ALA A 881 -7.49 -26.88 34.03
CA ALA A 881 -8.60 -26.76 33.08
C ALA A 881 -9.78 -26.02 33.71
N ILE A 882 -10.12 -26.34 34.96
CA ILE A 882 -11.17 -25.64 35.72
C ILE A 882 -10.76 -24.18 35.94
N ALA A 883 -9.53 -23.92 36.42
CA ALA A 883 -9.03 -22.56 36.63
C ALA A 883 -8.97 -21.74 35.31
N SER A 884 -8.56 -22.35 34.21
CA SER A 884 -8.55 -21.71 32.89
C SER A 884 -9.95 -21.40 32.40
N TYR A 885 -10.91 -22.30 32.59
CA TYR A 885 -12.31 -22.09 32.26
C TYR A 885 -12.95 -20.98 33.10
N GLU A 886 -12.71 -20.98 34.40
CA GLU A 886 -13.16 -19.96 35.36
C GLU A 886 -12.71 -18.55 34.92
N TRP A 887 -11.42 -18.40 34.60
CA TRP A 887 -10.89 -17.16 34.03
C TRP A 887 -11.56 -16.77 32.69
N LEU A 888 -11.71 -17.71 31.76
CA LEU A 888 -12.38 -17.48 30.48
C LEU A 888 -13.86 -17.06 30.63
N ALA A 889 -14.56 -17.64 31.60
CA ALA A 889 -15.95 -17.35 31.94
C ALA A 889 -16.12 -15.93 32.50
N HIS A 890 -15.26 -15.51 33.42
CA HIS A 890 -15.28 -14.13 33.94
C HIS A 890 -14.94 -13.10 32.86
N VAL A 891 -13.95 -13.37 31.99
CA VAL A 891 -13.63 -12.46 30.88
C VAL A 891 -14.78 -12.38 29.86
N HIS A 892 -15.49 -13.49 29.59
CA HIS A 892 -16.72 -13.45 28.79
C HIS A 892 -17.80 -12.57 29.41
N GLU A 893 -18.07 -12.73 30.71
CA GLU A 893 -19.13 -11.99 31.38
C GLU A 893 -18.85 -10.47 31.35
N ILE A 894 -17.66 -10.07 31.79
CA ILE A 894 -17.23 -8.67 31.83
C ILE A 894 -17.22 -8.07 30.42
N PHE A 895 -16.57 -8.73 29.45
CA PHE A 895 -16.33 -8.09 28.15
C PHE A 895 -17.45 -8.30 27.14
N ASN A 896 -18.01 -9.51 27.02
CA ASN A 896 -18.98 -9.83 25.97
C ASN A 896 -20.43 -9.58 26.40
N ASN A 897 -20.81 -9.96 27.61
CA ASN A 897 -22.20 -9.79 28.10
C ASN A 897 -22.45 -8.38 28.63
N THR A 898 -21.44 -7.74 29.21
CA THR A 898 -21.52 -6.36 29.71
C THR A 898 -20.89 -5.36 28.72
N LEU A 899 -19.57 -5.20 28.70
CA LEU A 899 -18.90 -4.04 28.06
C LEU A 899 -19.03 -3.92 26.53
N MET A 900 -19.31 -5.01 25.81
CA MET A 900 -19.52 -5.00 24.35
C MET A 900 -20.98 -5.29 23.94
N ASN A 901 -21.89 -5.43 24.90
CA ASN A 901 -23.29 -5.69 24.61
C ASN A 901 -24.01 -4.41 24.17
N THR A 902 -24.11 -4.20 22.86
CA THR A 902 -24.72 -3.01 22.25
C THR A 902 -26.21 -2.83 22.52
N LYS A 903 -26.86 -3.75 23.25
CA LYS A 903 -28.23 -3.55 23.76
C LYS A 903 -28.27 -2.76 25.07
N ILE A 904 -27.16 -2.72 25.81
CA ILE A 904 -27.03 -1.90 27.02
C ILE A 904 -26.84 -0.45 26.56
N VAL A 905 -27.89 0.35 26.69
CA VAL A 905 -27.83 1.79 26.43
C VAL A 905 -27.21 2.45 27.66
N ILE A 906 -26.04 3.09 27.48
CA ILE A 906 -25.37 3.79 28.57
C ILE A 906 -26.23 4.99 29.00
N ASP A 907 -26.66 4.97 30.26
CA ASP A 907 -27.37 6.05 30.93
C ASP A 907 -26.77 6.31 32.33
N LYS A 908 -27.36 7.24 33.08
CA LYS A 908 -26.85 7.65 34.40
C LYS A 908 -27.04 6.61 35.54
N TYR A 909 -27.64 5.46 35.26
CA TYR A 909 -27.92 4.40 36.23
C TYR A 909 -27.13 3.10 35.95
N ASN A 910 -26.42 3.01 34.82
CA ASN A 910 -25.61 1.84 34.45
C ASN A 910 -24.18 2.20 34.01
N ILE A 911 -23.70 3.37 34.43
CA ILE A 911 -22.27 3.71 34.48
C ILE A 911 -21.77 3.32 35.87
N ASP A 912 -21.19 2.13 35.97
CA ASP A 912 -20.44 1.61 37.12
C ASP A 912 -19.03 1.21 36.62
#